data_AF-A0A4P8ZDA2-F1
#
_entry.id   AF-A0A4P8ZDA2-F1
#
_cell.length_a   1.000
_cell.length_b   1.000
_cell.length_c   1.000
_cell.angle_alpha   90.00
_cell.angle_beta   90.00
_cell.angle_gamma   90.00
#
_symmetry.space_group_name_H-M   'P 1'
#
loop_
_entity.id
_entity.type
_entity.pdbx_description
1 polymer ?
#
loop_
_entity_poly.entity_id
_entity_poly.type
_entity_poly.pdbx_seq_one_letter_code
_entity_poly.pdbx_strand_id
1 'polypeptide(L)'
;MTEPSPSPVPTTSSNPSWLDWIGQLDDLWANHPFIAATLGALIAALITAVVSGIGWALIQVWRKWQQWRHQQRIARRRQQLPPVLLPFTVEIGNQRLTLEPAQPQHNFAPEGMSIVRLLGAKSTPTPFLDRAGALARLETWARSEERFAIHILGGDGGSGKTRLGVELCRRLTTPNAHHRGTEVWQAGFLQNIEQSDSTSTSDDASSLLLVVDYAEARPETVTEVINIALRAAEDPARQRVRITFLVRRPSPLSVTHRSSNEWLDALRPQESKDEGLNRVLDEASTIILNDEELSDTERKDLFTHAYRAFTCSPESTPSPELTGRLSDPVYSQPLLVTVDAFLNAHPLPNPQISCSPSELFEEVLLHEEHYWVEHWPQSLAVNTDRERQNDGAATPIDAQDEKRRSLNRELARQAVAAATLADIQDEEDAISLLRLLPATPDKNTDDLAKWLRDCYPPPTNGNGHSTLWCKNLEPDRIGEHLIVSEADDLVPLLQELLSPSRVGTSSLRTWTVLERISTDPHLDGHVGRILNDVLAEVTQAVHTETVNSQSPDLAAGFAKLINAVRPHIDPNKAHEAQQTLSDSGYFTALLEYELAQCSANILPPTDDSSEIDRATYASRRLSLSRCLANIGRHDEALKAVREATKLYRTLAEHNPGTYTPNLASSLNNLAGSQAENGQPHDALQTVHEATNLYRTLAEHNPAVYTPDLARSLNNLAIYLDSNGQPHKALQTAQEAVTIRRKLAKHNPAVYTPDLARSLNNLAIYLDSNGQPHKALQTAQEATNLYRTLAKHNPAAYTPDLAVCLINLANRLADNGQHHEALQTAQEATNLYRTLAKHNPAAYTPNLARSLNNLAIYLDSNGQPHKALQTAQEAVTIRRKLAKHNPAAYTPDLAVSLNNLAIYLDSNGQPHKALQTAQEATNLYRTLAKHNPAAYTPNLAVSLNNLANRLADNGQHHEALQTAQEATNLYRTLAKHNPAAYTPNLAKSLNNLANRLADNGQHHEALQTAQEATNLYRTLAKHNPAAYTPNLAKSLNNLANRLADNGQRHEALQAAQEATNLYQKLVSEHFQAFSGSFATTLETYASILERSGNAKEAARIRQERNAVLKRMKEMEEDDA
;
A
#
# COMPACT_ATOMS: atom_id res chain seq x y z
N MET A 1 -52.13 -61.08 27.90
CA MET A 1 -53.58 -61.23 27.66
C MET A 1 -53.86 -60.48 26.36
N THR A 2 -53.89 -61.13 25.20
CA THR A 2 -54.84 -62.15 24.67
C THR A 2 -56.02 -61.51 23.94
N GLU A 3 -56.12 -61.90 22.67
CA GLU A 3 -57.26 -61.96 21.73
C GLU A 3 -58.64 -62.28 22.36
N PRO A 4 -59.82 -62.12 21.66
CA PRO A 4 -59.98 -62.33 20.20
C PRO A 4 -61.03 -61.51 19.40
N SER A 5 -61.14 -61.87 18.12
CA SER A 5 -62.22 -61.66 17.11
C SER A 5 -63.54 -62.42 17.49
N PRO A 6 -64.63 -62.58 16.67
CA PRO A 6 -64.80 -62.39 15.21
C PRO A 6 -66.14 -61.76 14.71
N SER A 7 -66.36 -61.77 13.38
CA SER A 7 -67.55 -61.32 12.64
C SER A 7 -68.76 -62.30 12.67
N PRO A 8 -69.94 -61.91 12.14
CA PRO A 8 -70.42 -62.52 10.89
C PRO A 8 -71.21 -61.57 9.92
N VAL A 9 -71.81 -62.15 8.86
CA VAL A 9 -72.42 -61.52 7.66
C VAL A 9 -73.84 -62.06 7.42
N PRO A 10 -74.80 -61.29 6.83
CA PRO A 10 -75.47 -61.79 5.62
C PRO A 10 -75.89 -60.76 4.53
N THR A 11 -75.90 -61.30 3.30
CA THR A 11 -76.49 -60.93 1.98
C THR A 11 -77.88 -60.25 1.94
N THR A 12 -78.41 -59.68 0.84
CA THR A 12 -78.25 -59.90 -0.64
C THR A 12 -77.95 -58.58 -1.41
N SER A 13 -78.10 -58.34 -2.73
CA SER A 13 -78.67 -59.03 -3.93
C SER A 13 -78.08 -58.44 -5.25
N SER A 14 -78.51 -58.90 -6.45
CA SER A 14 -77.87 -58.60 -7.76
C SER A 14 -78.81 -58.09 -8.89
N ASN A 15 -78.24 -57.38 -9.88
CA ASN A 15 -78.54 -57.31 -11.35
C ASN A 15 -78.23 -55.91 -11.94
N PRO A 16 -78.00 -55.74 -13.27
CA PRO A 16 -77.27 -56.57 -14.24
C PRO A 16 -76.14 -55.77 -14.95
N SER A 17 -75.41 -56.37 -15.91
CA SER A 17 -74.22 -55.79 -16.55
C SER A 17 -74.46 -55.15 -17.93
N TRP A 18 -73.68 -54.11 -18.27
CA TRP A 18 -73.79 -53.23 -19.46
C TRP A 18 -73.60 -53.88 -20.86
N LEU A 19 -73.31 -55.18 -20.97
CA LEU A 19 -72.85 -55.79 -22.23
C LEU A 19 -73.96 -56.18 -23.22
N ASP A 20 -75.21 -56.33 -22.76
CA ASP A 20 -76.34 -56.76 -23.62
C ASP A 20 -76.77 -55.71 -24.66
N TRP A 21 -76.29 -54.47 -24.57
CA TRP A 21 -76.72 -53.38 -25.46
C TRP A 21 -75.99 -53.33 -26.83
N ILE A 22 -74.88 -54.08 -26.98
CA ILE A 22 -74.07 -54.05 -28.21
C ILE A 22 -74.68 -54.95 -29.31
N GLY A 23 -75.36 -56.03 -28.94
CA GLY A 23 -75.90 -57.04 -29.88
C GLY A 23 -77.11 -56.61 -30.72
N GLN A 24 -77.53 -55.34 -30.68
CA GLN A 24 -78.65 -54.80 -31.48
C GLN A 24 -78.21 -53.86 -32.62
N LEU A 25 -76.89 -53.73 -32.87
CA LEU A 25 -76.37 -52.87 -33.94
C LEU A 25 -75.95 -53.59 -35.22
N ASP A 26 -75.68 -54.91 -35.19
CA ASP A 26 -75.15 -55.64 -36.35
C ASP A 26 -76.14 -55.70 -37.54
N ASP A 27 -77.45 -55.83 -37.27
CA ASP A 27 -78.51 -55.91 -38.30
C ASP A 27 -78.63 -54.63 -39.17
N LEU A 28 -78.16 -53.48 -38.65
CA LEU A 28 -78.13 -52.21 -39.37
C LEU A 28 -76.98 -52.12 -40.38
N TRP A 29 -75.87 -52.84 -40.16
CA TRP A 29 -74.71 -52.81 -41.04
C TRP A 29 -74.83 -53.77 -42.23
N ALA A 30 -75.66 -54.81 -42.13
CA ALA A 30 -75.81 -55.82 -43.18
C ALA A 30 -76.55 -55.32 -44.45
N ASN A 31 -77.47 -54.36 -44.32
CA ASN A 31 -78.51 -54.12 -45.34
C ASN A 31 -78.40 -52.80 -46.13
N HIS A 32 -77.64 -51.79 -45.68
CA HIS A 32 -77.61 -50.45 -46.31
C HIS A 32 -76.19 -49.82 -46.41
N PRO A 33 -75.32 -50.31 -47.32
CA PRO A 33 -73.92 -49.88 -47.40
C PRO A 33 -73.69 -48.39 -47.69
N PHE A 34 -74.65 -47.69 -48.33
CA PHE A 34 -74.50 -46.27 -48.66
C PHE A 34 -74.72 -45.33 -47.46
N ILE A 35 -75.50 -45.77 -46.46
CA ILE A 35 -75.72 -45.03 -45.20
C ILE A 35 -74.54 -45.28 -44.25
N ALA A 36 -74.03 -46.52 -44.22
CA ALA A 36 -72.83 -46.90 -43.48
C ALA A 36 -71.60 -46.05 -43.85
N ALA A 37 -71.34 -45.84 -45.15
CA ALA A 37 -70.21 -45.04 -45.60
C ALA A 37 -70.31 -43.54 -45.20
N THR A 38 -71.51 -42.96 -45.23
CA THR A 38 -71.73 -41.54 -44.96
C THR A 38 -71.73 -41.23 -43.46
N LEU A 39 -72.30 -42.09 -42.60
CA LEU A 39 -72.10 -41.98 -41.16
C LEU A 39 -70.65 -42.28 -40.76
N GLY A 40 -70.01 -43.28 -41.38
CA GLY A 40 -68.61 -43.65 -41.08
C GLY A 40 -67.64 -42.49 -41.28
N ALA A 41 -67.77 -41.74 -42.38
CA ALA A 41 -66.95 -40.56 -42.64
C ALA A 41 -67.21 -39.42 -41.64
N LEU A 42 -68.48 -39.15 -41.30
CA LEU A 42 -68.84 -38.13 -40.31
C LEU A 42 -68.36 -38.48 -38.90
N ILE A 43 -68.48 -39.74 -38.49
CA ILE A 43 -68.01 -40.24 -37.19
C ILE A 43 -66.48 -40.23 -37.14
N ALA A 44 -65.77 -40.62 -38.21
CA ALA A 44 -64.31 -40.54 -38.27
C ALA A 44 -63.78 -39.09 -38.21
N ALA A 45 -64.47 -38.15 -38.85
CA ALA A 45 -64.15 -36.73 -38.78
C ALA A 45 -64.44 -36.15 -37.38
N LEU A 46 -65.58 -36.52 -36.75
CA LEU A 46 -65.88 -36.13 -35.38
C LEU A 46 -64.86 -36.70 -34.40
N ILE A 47 -64.48 -37.98 -34.54
CA ILE A 47 -63.52 -38.64 -33.66
C ILE A 47 -62.12 -38.03 -33.82
N THR A 48 -61.65 -37.71 -35.03
CA THR A 48 -60.34 -37.05 -35.19
C THR A 48 -60.34 -35.62 -34.65
N ALA A 49 -61.41 -34.84 -34.85
CA ALA A 49 -61.57 -33.52 -34.24
C ALA A 49 -61.67 -33.57 -32.70
N VAL A 50 -62.42 -34.54 -32.16
CA VAL A 50 -62.61 -34.70 -30.70
C VAL A 50 -61.37 -35.30 -30.03
N VAL A 51 -60.66 -36.25 -30.66
CA VAL A 51 -59.42 -36.83 -30.10
C VAL A 51 -58.26 -35.82 -30.19
N SER A 52 -58.16 -35.01 -31.24
CA SER A 52 -57.16 -33.93 -31.28
C SER A 52 -57.50 -32.81 -30.28
N GLY A 53 -58.77 -32.40 -30.19
CA GLY A 53 -59.24 -31.40 -29.23
C GLY A 53 -59.10 -31.84 -27.77
N ILE A 54 -59.52 -33.06 -27.42
CA ILE A 54 -59.35 -33.64 -26.08
C ILE A 54 -57.89 -33.96 -25.80
N GLY A 55 -57.11 -34.43 -26.78
CA GLY A 55 -55.66 -34.64 -26.62
C GLY A 55 -54.93 -33.34 -26.29
N TRP A 56 -55.18 -32.27 -27.04
CA TRP A 56 -54.63 -30.94 -26.79
C TRP A 56 -55.11 -30.38 -25.44
N ALA A 57 -56.40 -30.51 -25.12
CA ALA A 57 -56.95 -30.07 -23.83
C ALA A 57 -56.38 -30.88 -22.65
N LEU A 58 -56.18 -32.19 -22.78
CA LEU A 58 -55.54 -33.03 -21.76
C LEU A 58 -54.06 -32.70 -21.61
N ILE A 59 -53.33 -32.39 -22.69
CA ILE A 59 -51.94 -31.92 -22.62
C ILE A 59 -51.87 -30.54 -21.94
N GLN A 60 -52.80 -29.63 -22.22
CA GLN A 60 -52.88 -28.33 -21.56
C GLN A 60 -53.28 -28.45 -20.08
N VAL A 61 -54.23 -29.32 -19.74
CA VAL A 61 -54.63 -29.61 -18.35
C VAL A 61 -53.51 -30.35 -17.60
N TRP A 62 -52.79 -31.27 -18.24
CA TRP A 62 -51.65 -31.97 -17.67
C TRP A 62 -50.45 -31.04 -17.46
N ARG A 63 -50.15 -30.13 -18.40
CA ARG A 63 -49.17 -29.05 -18.22
C ARG A 63 -49.58 -28.12 -17.09
N LYS A 64 -50.84 -27.63 -17.06
CA LYS A 64 -51.35 -26.80 -15.94
C LYS A 64 -51.36 -27.55 -14.60
N TRP A 65 -51.60 -28.85 -14.59
CA TRP A 65 -51.57 -29.68 -13.39
C TRP A 65 -50.15 -29.98 -12.93
N GLN A 66 -49.20 -30.22 -13.84
CA GLN A 66 -47.77 -30.23 -13.52
C GLN A 66 -47.34 -28.88 -12.94
N GLN A 67 -47.62 -27.76 -13.63
CA GLN A 67 -47.31 -26.41 -13.17
C GLN A 67 -47.94 -26.13 -11.79
N TRP A 68 -49.21 -26.48 -11.56
CA TRP A 68 -49.87 -26.30 -10.26
C TRP A 68 -49.27 -27.20 -9.17
N ARG A 69 -48.94 -28.46 -9.48
CA ARG A 69 -48.33 -29.42 -8.54
C ARG A 69 -46.86 -29.09 -8.27
N HIS A 70 -46.17 -28.45 -9.21
CA HIS A 70 -44.84 -27.87 -9.09
C HIS A 70 -44.90 -26.60 -8.23
N GLN A 71 -45.80 -25.65 -8.52
CA GLN A 71 -46.09 -24.46 -7.71
C GLN A 71 -46.45 -24.82 -6.25
N GLN A 72 -47.27 -25.85 -6.03
CA GLN A 72 -47.58 -26.38 -4.69
C GLN A 72 -46.34 -26.97 -3.98
N ARG A 73 -45.40 -27.58 -4.72
CA ARG A 73 -44.12 -28.05 -4.17
C ARG A 73 -43.18 -26.88 -3.83
N ILE A 74 -43.09 -25.86 -4.70
CA ILE A 74 -42.36 -24.61 -4.42
C ILE A 74 -42.95 -23.92 -3.19
N ALA A 75 -44.27 -23.76 -3.10
CA ALA A 75 -44.92 -23.11 -1.97
C ALA A 75 -44.67 -23.84 -0.63
N ARG A 76 -44.76 -25.18 -0.61
CA ARG A 76 -44.42 -25.97 0.58
C ARG A 76 -42.93 -25.93 0.94
N ARG A 77 -42.02 -25.85 -0.04
CA ARG A 77 -40.58 -25.67 0.21
C ARG A 77 -40.24 -24.26 0.70
N ARG A 78 -40.87 -23.21 0.15
CA ARG A 78 -40.74 -21.82 0.64
C ARG A 78 -41.16 -21.68 2.11
N GLN A 79 -42.11 -22.49 2.60
CA GLN A 79 -42.50 -22.57 4.01
C GLN A 79 -41.49 -23.34 4.91
N GLN A 80 -40.39 -23.85 4.36
CA GLN A 80 -39.33 -24.57 5.10
C GLN A 80 -37.96 -23.87 5.07
N LEU A 81 -37.88 -22.67 4.48
CA LEU A 81 -36.63 -21.89 4.41
C LEU A 81 -36.50 -20.93 5.59
N PRO A 82 -35.27 -20.67 6.11
CA PRO A 82 -35.01 -19.55 7.00
C PRO A 82 -35.37 -18.20 6.33
N PRO A 83 -35.75 -17.18 7.10
CA PRO A 83 -35.89 -15.83 6.56
C PRO A 83 -34.53 -15.31 6.07
N VAL A 84 -34.56 -14.57 4.95
CA VAL A 84 -33.41 -13.83 4.45
C VAL A 84 -33.05 -12.75 5.47
N LEU A 85 -31.84 -12.82 6.03
CA LEU A 85 -31.28 -11.73 6.81
C LEU A 85 -30.86 -10.61 5.87
N LEU A 86 -31.41 -9.43 6.09
CA LEU A 86 -31.01 -8.22 5.38
C LEU A 86 -29.59 -7.79 5.79
N PRO A 87 -28.88 -7.00 4.96
CA PRO A 87 -27.67 -6.30 5.38
C PRO A 87 -27.89 -5.53 6.68
N PHE A 88 -26.92 -5.58 7.59
CA PHE A 88 -26.98 -4.92 8.89
C PHE A 88 -25.83 -3.92 9.04
N THR A 89 -26.05 -2.88 9.84
CA THR A 89 -25.11 -1.78 10.04
C THR A 89 -24.45 -1.85 11.42
N VAL A 90 -23.14 -1.59 11.48
CA VAL A 90 -22.36 -1.49 12.71
C VAL A 90 -21.75 -0.09 12.78
N GLU A 91 -22.11 0.69 13.80
CA GLU A 91 -21.58 2.04 14.04
C GLU A 91 -20.30 1.97 14.88
N ILE A 92 -19.21 2.56 14.40
CA ILE A 92 -17.91 2.60 15.08
C ILE A 92 -17.40 4.05 15.07
N GLY A 93 -17.61 4.76 16.18
CA GLY A 93 -17.38 6.20 16.25
C GLY A 93 -18.27 6.94 15.26
N ASN A 94 -17.67 7.73 14.35
CA ASN A 94 -18.36 8.49 13.32
C ASN A 94 -18.46 7.74 11.97
N GLN A 95 -18.34 6.40 11.97
CA GLN A 95 -18.32 5.61 10.73
C GLN A 95 -19.27 4.40 10.82
N ARG A 96 -20.13 4.25 9.82
CA ARG A 96 -21.08 3.16 9.64
C ARG A 96 -20.52 2.13 8.69
N LEU A 97 -20.32 0.90 9.17
CA LEU A 97 -20.05 -0.26 8.33
C LEU A 97 -21.36 -0.92 7.92
N THR A 98 -21.60 -1.10 6.63
CA THR A 98 -22.71 -1.92 6.12
C THR A 98 -22.20 -3.32 5.79
N LEU A 99 -22.73 -4.34 6.47
CA LEU A 99 -22.30 -5.75 6.36
C LEU A 99 -23.41 -6.63 5.75
N GLU A 100 -23.05 -7.40 4.73
CA GLU A 100 -23.88 -8.48 4.18
C GLU A 100 -23.72 -9.74 5.07
N PRO A 101 -24.78 -10.23 5.73
CA PRO A 101 -24.68 -11.42 6.58
C PRO A 101 -24.38 -12.66 5.73
N ALA A 102 -23.49 -13.53 6.23
CA ALA A 102 -23.13 -14.77 5.57
C ALA A 102 -24.22 -15.84 5.72
N GLN A 103 -25.33 -15.67 4.99
CA GLN A 103 -26.35 -16.70 4.88
C GLN A 103 -26.16 -17.58 3.64
N PRO A 104 -26.42 -18.89 3.76
CA PRO A 104 -26.67 -19.72 2.60
C PRO A 104 -27.99 -19.29 1.95
N GLN A 105 -27.96 -18.72 0.73
CA GLN A 105 -29.18 -18.58 -0.07
C GLN A 105 -29.61 -19.96 -0.58
N HIS A 106 -30.21 -20.79 0.29
CA HIS A 106 -30.83 -22.09 -0.02
C HIS A 106 -32.12 -21.93 -0.86
N ASN A 107 -32.00 -21.19 -1.95
CA ASN A 107 -32.90 -21.26 -3.10
C ASN A 107 -32.66 -22.63 -3.76
N PHE A 108 -33.38 -23.66 -3.30
CA PHE A 108 -33.56 -24.88 -4.09
C PHE A 108 -33.94 -24.48 -5.52
N ALA A 109 -33.18 -24.96 -6.50
CA ALA A 109 -33.28 -24.52 -7.89
C ALA A 109 -34.74 -24.42 -8.37
N PRO A 110 -35.24 -23.20 -8.65
CA PRO A 110 -36.40 -23.04 -9.50
C PRO A 110 -36.02 -23.46 -10.93
N GLU A 111 -36.96 -24.07 -11.65
CA GLU A 111 -36.90 -24.04 -13.12
C GLU A 111 -36.94 -22.54 -13.53
N GLY A 112 -35.94 -22.06 -14.29
CA GLY A 112 -35.80 -20.66 -14.70
C GLY A 112 -34.99 -19.73 -13.76
N MET A 113 -33.77 -20.11 -13.36
CA MET A 113 -32.81 -19.21 -12.66
C MET A 113 -31.38 -19.41 -13.17
N SER A 114 -30.62 -18.31 -13.29
CA SER A 114 -29.17 -18.29 -13.58
C SER A 114 -28.38 -19.36 -12.82
N ILE A 115 -27.51 -20.06 -13.54
CA ILE A 115 -26.66 -21.16 -13.07
C ILE A 115 -25.34 -20.61 -12.54
N VAL A 116 -24.83 -19.51 -13.10
CA VAL A 116 -23.73 -18.75 -12.49
C VAL A 116 -24.09 -18.38 -11.03
N ARG A 117 -25.36 -18.01 -10.78
CA ARG A 117 -25.87 -17.78 -9.41
C ARG A 117 -25.91 -19.05 -8.53
N LEU A 118 -26.15 -20.24 -9.09
CA LEU A 118 -26.13 -21.51 -8.36
C LEU A 118 -24.69 -22.01 -8.06
N LEU A 119 -23.73 -21.66 -8.91
CA LEU A 119 -22.31 -21.97 -8.72
C LEU A 119 -21.60 -20.95 -7.82
N GLY A 120 -22.10 -19.71 -7.75
CA GLY A 120 -21.60 -18.63 -6.90
C GLY A 120 -21.47 -19.00 -5.41
N ALA A 121 -20.54 -18.36 -4.71
CA ALA A 121 -20.18 -18.75 -3.34
C ALA A 121 -21.30 -18.55 -2.29
N LYS A 122 -22.26 -17.66 -2.55
CA LYS A 122 -23.32 -17.24 -1.61
C LYS A 122 -24.61 -18.08 -1.68
N SER A 123 -24.79 -18.90 -2.73
CA SER A 123 -25.98 -19.76 -2.88
C SER A 123 -25.83 -21.12 -2.19
N THR A 124 -24.61 -21.65 -2.08
CA THR A 124 -24.27 -22.82 -1.24
C THR A 124 -25.19 -24.06 -1.40
N PRO A 125 -25.57 -24.50 -2.63
CA PRO A 125 -26.28 -25.77 -2.77
C PRO A 125 -25.37 -26.95 -2.35
N THR A 126 -24.09 -26.86 -2.69
CA THR A 126 -23.02 -27.78 -2.25
C THR A 126 -22.68 -27.55 -0.77
N PRO A 127 -22.51 -28.60 0.05
CA PRO A 127 -21.93 -28.44 1.38
C PRO A 127 -20.48 -27.96 1.31
N PHE A 128 -20.01 -27.29 2.36
CA PHE A 128 -18.62 -26.83 2.47
C PHE A 128 -17.67 -28.00 2.78
N LEU A 129 -16.52 -28.04 2.08
CA LEU A 129 -15.44 -28.99 2.31
C LEU A 129 -14.24 -28.28 2.97
N ASP A 130 -13.86 -28.72 4.18
CA ASP A 130 -12.75 -28.16 4.93
C ASP A 130 -11.39 -28.76 4.51
N ARG A 131 -10.81 -28.21 3.43
CA ARG A 131 -9.48 -28.61 2.94
C ARG A 131 -8.41 -28.37 4.01
N ALA A 132 -7.65 -29.42 4.34
CA ALA A 132 -6.55 -29.40 5.31
C ALA A 132 -6.87 -28.72 6.66
N GLY A 133 -8.14 -28.69 7.08
CA GLY A 133 -8.55 -28.01 8.31
C GLY A 133 -8.42 -26.48 8.26
N ALA A 134 -8.55 -25.85 7.10
CA ALA A 134 -8.51 -24.39 6.95
C ALA A 134 -9.61 -23.68 7.77
N LEU A 135 -10.82 -24.21 7.80
CA LEU A 135 -11.91 -23.71 8.66
C LEU A 135 -11.58 -23.93 10.14
N ALA A 136 -11.07 -25.10 10.53
CA ALA A 136 -10.65 -25.34 11.91
C ALA A 136 -9.51 -24.40 12.37
N ARG A 137 -8.57 -24.06 11.48
CA ARG A 137 -7.52 -23.05 11.71
C ARG A 137 -8.13 -21.65 11.90
N LEU A 138 -9.03 -21.22 11.01
CA LEU A 138 -9.70 -19.92 11.11
C LEU A 138 -10.65 -19.82 12.32
N GLU A 139 -11.39 -20.87 12.66
CA GLU A 139 -12.23 -20.92 13.87
C GLU A 139 -11.42 -20.85 15.18
N THR A 140 -10.15 -21.28 15.14
CA THR A 140 -9.21 -21.18 16.26
C THR A 140 -8.59 -19.79 16.34
N TRP A 141 -8.19 -19.20 15.20
CA TRP A 141 -7.70 -17.81 15.10
C TRP A 141 -8.77 -16.77 15.49
N ALA A 142 -10.01 -16.95 15.06
CA ALA A 142 -11.12 -16.06 15.42
C ALA A 142 -11.33 -15.99 16.94
N ARG A 143 -11.09 -17.10 17.65
CA ARG A 143 -11.25 -17.22 19.11
C ARG A 143 -9.92 -17.15 19.88
N SER A 144 -8.86 -16.60 19.29
CA SER A 144 -7.57 -16.40 19.99
C SER A 144 -7.70 -15.42 21.18
N GLU A 145 -6.72 -15.39 22.07
CA GLU A 145 -6.76 -14.52 23.27
C GLU A 145 -6.66 -13.02 22.94
N GLU A 146 -6.14 -12.68 21.76
CA GLU A 146 -5.93 -11.30 21.30
C GLU A 146 -7.25 -10.56 21.04
N ARG A 147 -7.32 -9.27 21.42
CA ARG A 147 -8.48 -8.42 21.13
C ARG A 147 -8.67 -8.16 19.64
N PHE A 148 -7.58 -7.96 18.91
CA PHE A 148 -7.57 -7.67 17.47
C PHE A 148 -6.58 -8.59 16.74
N ALA A 149 -6.97 -9.13 15.59
CA ALA A 149 -6.10 -9.90 14.71
C ALA A 149 -6.60 -9.86 13.25
N ILE A 150 -5.67 -10.06 12.31
CA ILE A 150 -5.96 -10.16 10.87
C ILE A 150 -5.56 -11.55 10.34
N HIS A 151 -6.29 -12.06 9.36
CA HIS A 151 -5.93 -13.21 8.55
C HIS A 151 -5.99 -12.86 7.06
N ILE A 152 -5.09 -13.45 6.28
CA ILE A 152 -5.06 -13.33 4.82
C ILE A 152 -5.35 -14.71 4.23
N LEU A 153 -6.34 -14.80 3.36
CA LEU A 153 -6.67 -16.03 2.63
C LEU A 153 -6.27 -15.86 1.17
N GLY A 154 -5.09 -16.37 0.82
CA GLY A 154 -4.58 -16.41 -0.54
C GLY A 154 -5.12 -17.62 -1.31
N GLY A 155 -5.22 -17.48 -2.63
CA GLY A 155 -5.49 -18.58 -3.56
C GLY A 155 -5.97 -18.09 -4.92
N ASP A 156 -6.07 -19.00 -5.88
CA ASP A 156 -6.55 -18.69 -7.24
C ASP A 156 -8.05 -18.36 -7.28
N GLY A 157 -8.52 -17.82 -8.40
CA GLY A 157 -9.94 -17.89 -8.73
C GLY A 157 -10.38 -19.36 -8.76
N GLY A 158 -11.55 -19.69 -8.19
CA GLY A 158 -12.04 -21.08 -8.11
C GLY A 158 -11.52 -21.91 -6.92
N SER A 159 -10.55 -21.41 -6.15
CA SER A 159 -10.02 -22.10 -4.94
C SER A 159 -10.99 -22.15 -3.74
N GLY A 160 -12.12 -21.46 -3.80
CA GLY A 160 -13.18 -21.51 -2.78
C GLY A 160 -13.06 -20.52 -1.61
N LYS A 161 -12.15 -19.53 -1.68
CA LYS A 161 -11.95 -18.48 -0.64
C LYS A 161 -13.25 -17.93 -0.05
N THR A 162 -14.13 -17.41 -0.90
CA THR A 162 -15.41 -16.81 -0.50
C THR A 162 -16.35 -17.82 0.17
N ARG A 163 -16.34 -19.10 -0.25
CA ARG A 163 -17.12 -20.16 0.41
C ARG A 163 -16.60 -20.48 1.82
N LEU A 164 -15.29 -20.44 2.04
CA LEU A 164 -14.68 -20.55 3.38
C LEU A 164 -15.01 -19.33 4.26
N GLY A 165 -14.99 -18.12 3.69
CA GLY A 165 -15.43 -16.90 4.39
C GLY A 165 -16.91 -16.96 4.82
N VAL A 166 -17.79 -17.45 3.94
CA VAL A 166 -19.22 -17.67 4.25
C VAL A 166 -19.40 -18.69 5.38
N GLU A 167 -18.75 -19.85 5.31
CA GLU A 167 -18.86 -20.88 6.35
C GLU A 167 -18.28 -20.40 7.70
N LEU A 168 -17.15 -19.66 7.72
CA LEU A 168 -16.58 -19.10 8.94
C LEU A 168 -17.56 -18.14 9.65
N CYS A 169 -18.11 -17.17 8.90
CA CYS A 169 -19.10 -16.24 9.45
C CYS A 169 -20.35 -16.97 9.94
N ARG A 170 -20.82 -18.01 9.22
CA ARG A 170 -21.95 -18.85 9.64
C ARG A 170 -21.64 -19.64 10.93
N ARG A 171 -20.42 -20.17 11.07
CA ARG A 171 -19.96 -20.92 12.26
C ARG A 171 -19.88 -20.07 13.53
N LEU A 172 -19.47 -18.82 13.39
CA LEU A 172 -19.38 -17.88 14.53
C LEU A 172 -20.77 -17.34 14.94
N THR A 173 -21.67 -17.12 13.97
CA THR A 173 -23.01 -16.54 14.22
C THR A 173 -24.09 -17.56 14.62
N THR A 174 -23.89 -18.86 14.40
CA THR A 174 -24.91 -19.88 14.71
C THR A 174 -24.89 -20.28 16.20
N PRO A 175 -25.91 -19.95 17.01
CA PRO A 175 -26.00 -20.44 18.38
C PRO A 175 -26.19 -21.96 18.43
N ASN A 176 -25.53 -22.62 19.40
CA ASN A 176 -25.60 -24.06 19.68
C ASN A 176 -24.92 -25.02 18.67
N ALA A 177 -23.94 -24.56 17.88
CA ALA A 177 -22.91 -25.46 17.38
C ALA A 177 -22.27 -26.21 18.57
N HIS A 178 -22.15 -27.54 18.50
CA HIS A 178 -22.05 -28.38 19.71
C HIS A 178 -20.75 -28.30 20.53
N HIS A 179 -19.80 -27.42 20.17
CA HIS A 179 -18.58 -27.17 20.93
C HIS A 179 -18.24 -25.67 21.03
N ARG A 180 -18.02 -25.21 22.27
CA ARG A 180 -17.37 -23.93 22.69
C ARG A 180 -18.14 -22.61 22.48
N GLY A 181 -18.51 -21.98 23.60
CA GLY A 181 -18.67 -20.53 23.72
C GLY A 181 -20.09 -20.03 24.02
N THR A 182 -20.19 -18.99 24.86
CA THR A 182 -21.38 -18.14 25.06
C THR A 182 -21.18 -16.74 24.46
N GLU A 183 -20.23 -16.61 23.54
CA GLU A 183 -19.83 -15.36 22.90
C GLU A 183 -20.76 -15.06 21.72
N VAL A 184 -21.35 -13.86 21.69
CA VAL A 184 -22.19 -13.41 20.57
C VAL A 184 -21.28 -12.78 19.51
N TRP A 185 -21.46 -13.19 18.25
CA TRP A 185 -20.69 -12.67 17.12
C TRP A 185 -21.55 -11.91 16.12
N GLN A 186 -21.05 -10.75 15.67
CA GLN A 186 -21.47 -10.03 14.47
C GLN A 186 -20.48 -10.39 13.35
N ALA A 187 -20.92 -11.04 12.28
CA ALA A 187 -20.04 -11.46 11.19
C ALA A 187 -20.68 -11.26 9.82
N GLY A 188 -19.94 -10.67 8.88
CA GLY A 188 -20.44 -10.40 7.54
C GLY A 188 -19.37 -9.93 6.55
N PHE A 189 -19.75 -9.90 5.28
CA PHE A 189 -18.95 -9.34 4.19
C PHE A 189 -19.16 -7.83 4.12
N LEU A 190 -18.08 -7.06 4.08
CA LEU A 190 -18.16 -5.59 3.99
C LEU A 190 -18.73 -5.15 2.64
N GLN A 191 -19.71 -4.25 2.67
CA GLN A 191 -20.36 -3.72 1.48
C GLN A 191 -20.12 -2.22 1.27
N ASN A 192 -20.23 -1.40 2.32
CA ASN A 192 -19.95 0.02 2.25
C ASN A 192 -19.42 0.56 3.59
N ILE A 193 -18.72 1.69 3.54
CA ILE A 193 -18.30 2.50 4.69
C ILE A 193 -18.89 3.90 4.48
N GLU A 194 -19.68 4.38 5.44
CA GLU A 194 -20.35 5.69 5.37
C GLU A 194 -19.91 6.54 6.56
N GLN A 195 -19.79 7.86 6.35
CA GLN A 195 -19.64 8.79 7.46
C GLN A 195 -20.99 8.97 8.18
N SER A 196 -20.96 8.98 9.51
CA SER A 196 -22.14 8.91 10.37
C SER A 196 -22.20 10.15 11.26
N ASP A 197 -23.24 10.97 11.11
CA ASP A 197 -23.49 12.16 11.94
C ASP A 197 -23.87 11.80 13.39
N SER A 198 -24.25 10.55 13.66
CA SER A 198 -24.65 10.09 14.98
C SER A 198 -23.44 9.66 15.83
N THR A 199 -23.12 10.44 16.86
CA THR A 199 -22.07 10.13 17.86
C THR A 199 -22.44 9.01 18.85
N SER A 200 -23.48 8.24 18.56
CA SER A 200 -23.95 7.14 19.41
C SER A 200 -23.19 5.85 19.11
N THR A 201 -22.23 5.51 19.97
CA THR A 201 -21.64 4.16 20.02
C THR A 201 -22.73 3.12 20.22
N SER A 202 -22.81 2.09 19.37
CA SER A 202 -23.71 0.96 19.62
C SER A 202 -23.21 0.19 20.85
N ASP A 203 -24.02 0.17 21.92
CA ASP A 203 -23.69 -0.39 23.24
C ASP A 203 -23.72 -1.94 23.24
N ASP A 204 -22.90 -2.53 22.37
CA ASP A 204 -23.02 -3.90 21.88
C ASP A 204 -21.73 -4.70 22.15
N ALA A 205 -21.75 -5.49 23.22
CA ALA A 205 -20.61 -6.27 23.71
C ALA A 205 -20.27 -7.53 22.88
N SER A 206 -20.73 -7.61 21.62
CA SER A 206 -20.50 -8.73 20.70
C SER A 206 -19.16 -8.65 19.96
N SER A 207 -18.57 -9.81 19.67
CA SER A 207 -17.33 -9.91 18.89
C SER A 207 -17.58 -9.70 17.40
N LEU A 208 -16.70 -8.98 16.71
CA LEU A 208 -16.89 -8.56 15.32
C LEU A 208 -15.94 -9.30 14.37
N LEU A 209 -16.46 -9.89 13.29
CA LEU A 209 -15.70 -10.40 12.15
C LEU A 209 -16.07 -9.64 10.87
N LEU A 210 -15.08 -8.97 10.28
CA LEU A 210 -15.17 -8.31 8.98
C LEU A 210 -14.51 -9.18 7.92
N VAL A 211 -15.25 -9.58 6.89
CA VAL A 211 -14.68 -10.23 5.70
C VAL A 211 -14.66 -9.23 4.54
N VAL A 212 -13.50 -9.08 3.91
CA VAL A 212 -13.32 -8.19 2.75
C VAL A 212 -12.87 -9.06 1.57
N ASP A 213 -13.75 -9.19 0.56
CA ASP A 213 -13.46 -9.96 -0.66
C ASP A 213 -12.83 -9.07 -1.75
N TYR A 214 -12.04 -9.69 -2.63
CA TYR A 214 -11.23 -9.03 -3.66
C TYR A 214 -10.41 -7.84 -3.15
N ALA A 215 -9.80 -8.01 -1.98
CA ALA A 215 -9.18 -6.92 -1.24
C ALA A 215 -7.95 -6.31 -1.94
N GLU A 216 -7.27 -7.04 -2.84
CA GLU A 216 -6.18 -6.54 -3.68
C GLU A 216 -6.60 -5.48 -4.72
N ALA A 217 -7.92 -5.33 -4.92
CA ALA A 217 -8.54 -4.34 -5.80
C ALA A 217 -9.13 -3.13 -5.04
N ARG A 218 -8.97 -3.08 -3.71
CA ARG A 218 -9.55 -2.04 -2.83
C ARG A 218 -8.59 -1.51 -1.74
N PRO A 219 -7.37 -1.07 -2.07
CA PRO A 219 -6.36 -0.70 -1.07
C PRO A 219 -6.76 0.47 -0.14
N GLU A 220 -7.47 1.49 -0.62
CA GLU A 220 -8.07 2.49 0.28
C GLU A 220 -9.03 1.85 1.31
N THR A 221 -9.92 0.95 0.88
CA THR A 221 -10.82 0.22 1.80
C THR A 221 -10.05 -0.68 2.77
N VAL A 222 -8.97 -1.34 2.33
CA VAL A 222 -8.07 -2.11 3.23
C VAL A 222 -7.49 -1.20 4.32
N THR A 223 -7.05 0.00 3.95
CA THR A 223 -6.54 1.01 4.89
C THR A 223 -7.60 1.42 5.91
N GLU A 224 -8.79 1.75 5.43
CA GLU A 224 -9.87 2.27 6.27
C GLU A 224 -10.43 1.20 7.21
N VAL A 225 -10.64 -0.02 6.72
CA VAL A 225 -11.15 -1.15 7.52
C VAL A 225 -10.22 -1.48 8.69
N ILE A 226 -8.89 -1.49 8.47
CA ILE A 226 -7.94 -1.75 9.55
C ILE A 226 -8.01 -0.64 10.61
N ASN A 227 -8.10 0.62 10.17
CA ASN A 227 -8.21 1.76 11.09
C ASN A 227 -9.55 1.80 11.85
N ILE A 228 -10.66 1.39 11.23
CA ILE A 228 -11.96 1.23 11.91
C ILE A 228 -11.90 0.08 12.91
N ALA A 229 -11.36 -1.08 12.51
CA ALA A 229 -11.29 -2.28 13.35
C ALA A 229 -10.34 -2.12 14.56
N LEU A 230 -9.24 -1.38 14.41
CA LEU A 230 -8.36 -0.99 15.52
C LEU A 230 -9.13 -0.16 16.56
N ARG A 231 -9.82 0.91 16.14
CA ARG A 231 -10.67 1.75 17.01
C ARG A 231 -11.79 0.93 17.68
N ALA A 232 -12.38 -0.04 16.98
CA ALA A 232 -13.37 -0.96 17.54
C ALA A 232 -12.80 -1.97 18.56
N ALA A 233 -11.48 -2.19 18.60
CA ALA A 233 -10.81 -3.06 19.56
C ALA A 233 -10.28 -2.30 20.80
N GLU A 234 -10.14 -0.97 20.70
CA GLU A 234 -9.90 -0.06 21.82
C GLU A 234 -11.13 0.09 22.72
N ASP A 235 -12.33 -0.15 22.19
CA ASP A 235 -13.59 -0.16 22.95
C ASP A 235 -13.53 -1.22 24.09
N PRO A 236 -13.73 -0.84 25.37
CA PRO A 236 -13.70 -1.79 26.48
C PRO A 236 -14.88 -2.76 26.50
N ALA A 237 -16.04 -2.40 25.92
CA ALA A 237 -17.24 -3.23 25.88
C ALA A 237 -17.16 -4.35 24.82
N ARG A 238 -16.52 -4.06 23.67
CA ARG A 238 -16.40 -5.03 22.57
C ARG A 238 -15.34 -6.09 22.89
N GLN A 239 -15.70 -7.38 22.79
CA GLN A 239 -14.83 -8.47 23.25
C GLN A 239 -13.67 -8.79 22.29
N ARG A 240 -13.95 -8.91 20.99
CA ARG A 240 -12.96 -9.17 19.92
C ARG A 240 -13.32 -8.45 18.64
N VAL A 241 -12.29 -8.15 17.85
CA VAL A 241 -12.41 -7.73 16.46
C VAL A 241 -11.47 -8.59 15.60
N ARG A 242 -11.94 -8.99 14.42
CA ARG A 242 -11.22 -9.85 13.47
C ARG A 242 -11.44 -9.34 12.05
N ILE A 243 -10.39 -9.34 11.23
CA ILE A 243 -10.50 -9.10 9.77
C ILE A 243 -9.98 -10.31 9.02
N THR A 244 -10.73 -10.75 8.01
CA THR A 244 -10.24 -11.71 7.00
C THR A 244 -10.23 -11.05 5.63
N PHE A 245 -9.05 -10.88 5.03
CA PHE A 245 -8.89 -10.45 3.64
C PHE A 245 -8.85 -11.66 2.71
N LEU A 246 -9.67 -11.66 1.66
CA LEU A 246 -9.66 -12.68 0.63
C LEU A 246 -8.93 -12.14 -0.60
N VAL A 247 -7.89 -12.86 -1.06
CA VAL A 247 -6.91 -12.35 -2.02
C VAL A 247 -6.76 -13.30 -3.21
N ARG A 248 -6.85 -12.77 -4.44
CA ARG A 248 -6.54 -13.52 -5.67
C ARG A 248 -5.03 -13.49 -5.98
N ARG A 249 -4.50 -14.49 -6.70
CA ARG A 249 -3.06 -14.53 -7.05
C ARG A 249 -2.65 -13.18 -7.66
N PRO A 250 -1.73 -12.43 -7.04
CA PRO A 250 -1.32 -11.14 -7.58
C PRO A 250 -0.49 -11.34 -8.85
N SER A 251 -0.58 -10.40 -9.79
CA SER A 251 0.47 -10.22 -10.78
C SER A 251 1.84 -10.07 -10.11
N PRO A 252 2.95 -10.47 -10.78
CA PRO A 252 4.29 -10.29 -10.26
C PRO A 252 4.57 -8.79 -10.02
N LEU A 253 4.51 -8.39 -8.75
CA LEU A 253 4.77 -7.04 -8.29
C LEU A 253 6.24 -6.65 -8.52
N SER A 254 6.51 -5.36 -8.71
CA SER A 254 7.87 -4.86 -8.80
C SER A 254 8.64 -5.09 -7.48
N VAL A 255 9.94 -5.33 -7.60
CA VAL A 255 10.77 -5.97 -6.55
C VAL A 255 10.88 -5.14 -5.26
N THR A 256 10.48 -3.86 -5.27
CA THR A 256 10.61 -2.91 -4.16
C THR A 256 9.87 -3.28 -2.88
N HIS A 257 8.81 -4.10 -2.96
CA HIS A 257 7.97 -4.47 -1.82
C HIS A 257 7.91 -5.96 -1.50
N ARG A 258 8.76 -6.79 -2.10
CA ARG A 258 8.74 -8.25 -1.91
C ARG A 258 9.10 -8.63 -0.47
N SER A 259 8.10 -8.96 0.33
CA SER A 259 8.28 -9.66 1.60
C SER A 259 8.49 -11.16 1.34
N SER A 260 8.43 -11.99 2.39
CA SER A 260 8.32 -13.44 2.23
C SER A 260 6.90 -13.91 1.82
N ASN A 261 5.96 -12.97 1.57
CA ASN A 261 4.55 -13.27 1.37
C ASN A 261 3.89 -12.30 0.36
N GLU A 262 3.93 -12.68 -0.92
CA GLU A 262 3.37 -11.89 -2.03
C GLU A 262 1.86 -11.58 -1.89
N TRP A 263 1.10 -12.41 -1.18
CA TRP A 263 -0.33 -12.22 -0.92
C TRP A 263 -0.62 -11.07 0.05
N LEU A 264 0.32 -10.79 0.94
CA LEU A 264 0.31 -9.64 1.85
C LEU A 264 0.79 -8.39 1.11
N ASP A 265 1.82 -8.52 0.27
CA ASP A 265 2.33 -7.42 -0.55
C ASP A 265 1.26 -6.90 -1.54
N ALA A 266 0.36 -7.77 -2.01
CA ALA A 266 -0.81 -7.42 -2.82
C ALA A 266 -1.89 -6.60 -2.10
N LEU A 267 -1.97 -6.72 -0.77
CA LEU A 267 -2.91 -6.00 0.09
C LEU A 267 -2.38 -4.66 0.57
N ARG A 268 -1.06 -4.48 0.63
CA ARG A 268 -0.47 -3.22 1.08
C ARG A 268 -0.92 -2.09 0.15
N PRO A 269 -1.66 -1.08 0.65
CA PRO A 269 -1.90 0.15 -0.08
C PRO A 269 -0.55 0.75 -0.44
N GLN A 270 -0.36 1.16 -1.70
CA GLN A 270 0.96 1.62 -2.17
C GLN A 270 1.48 2.85 -1.42
N GLU A 271 0.58 3.58 -0.75
CA GLU A 271 0.90 4.70 0.13
C GLU A 271 1.14 4.34 1.59
N SER A 272 0.69 3.19 2.10
CA SER A 272 0.50 3.04 3.54
C SER A 272 1.81 3.06 4.35
N LYS A 273 2.04 4.17 5.07
CA LYS A 273 2.96 4.28 6.22
C LYS A 273 2.27 4.44 7.54
N ASP A 274 1.05 3.91 7.65
CA ASP A 274 0.67 3.48 8.98
C ASP A 274 1.60 2.30 9.36
N GLU A 275 2.58 2.64 10.19
CA GLU A 275 3.59 1.73 10.71
C GLU A 275 3.02 0.79 11.80
N GLY A 276 1.80 1.06 12.26
CA GLY A 276 0.95 0.11 12.99
C GLY A 276 0.29 -0.87 12.02
N LEU A 277 -0.39 -0.37 10.99
CA LEU A 277 -1.05 -1.17 9.95
C LEU A 277 -0.08 -2.15 9.27
N ASN A 278 1.12 -1.70 8.90
CA ASN A 278 2.12 -2.60 8.31
C ASN A 278 2.66 -3.63 9.31
N ARG A 279 2.72 -3.33 10.62
CA ARG A 279 3.00 -4.37 11.64
C ARG A 279 1.87 -5.37 11.75
N VAL A 280 0.64 -4.87 11.83
CA VAL A 280 -0.60 -5.65 11.89
C VAL A 280 -0.72 -6.59 10.68
N LEU A 281 -0.28 -6.15 9.50
CA LEU A 281 -0.16 -7.00 8.31
C LEU A 281 1.03 -7.96 8.40
N ASP A 282 2.24 -7.49 8.76
CA ASP A 282 3.43 -8.35 8.93
C ASP A 282 3.24 -9.45 10.00
N GLU A 283 2.36 -9.22 10.96
CA GLU A 283 1.96 -10.14 12.04
C GLU A 283 0.71 -10.97 11.64
N ALA A 284 0.06 -10.67 10.51
CA ALA A 284 -1.11 -11.40 10.03
C ALA A 284 -0.75 -12.79 9.48
N SER A 285 -1.44 -13.81 9.97
CA SER A 285 -1.31 -15.17 9.45
C SER A 285 -1.92 -15.28 8.06
N THR A 286 -1.30 -16.11 7.20
CA THR A 286 -1.75 -16.35 5.83
C THR A 286 -1.96 -17.84 5.59
N ILE A 287 -3.09 -18.20 4.97
CA ILE A 287 -3.34 -19.54 4.42
C ILE A 287 -3.38 -19.41 2.89
N ILE A 288 -2.58 -20.21 2.18
CA ILE A 288 -2.51 -20.24 0.72
C ILE A 288 -3.27 -21.48 0.23
N LEU A 289 -4.50 -21.27 -0.26
CA LEU A 289 -5.43 -22.31 -0.71
C LEU A 289 -5.04 -23.00 -2.04
N ASN A 290 -3.87 -22.68 -2.60
CA ASN A 290 -3.30 -23.33 -3.78
C ASN A 290 -2.33 -24.47 -3.40
N ASP A 291 -1.58 -24.30 -2.30
CA ASP A 291 -0.55 -25.24 -1.86
C ASP A 291 -1.15 -26.50 -1.20
N GLU A 292 -2.46 -26.45 -0.93
CA GLU A 292 -3.27 -27.49 -0.29
C GLU A 292 -4.23 -28.13 -1.32
N GLU A 293 -3.69 -28.77 -2.36
CA GLU A 293 -4.47 -29.46 -3.41
C GLU A 293 -5.52 -30.44 -2.85
N LEU A 294 -6.67 -30.54 -3.53
CA LEU A 294 -7.66 -31.58 -3.24
C LEU A 294 -7.08 -32.98 -3.47
N SER A 295 -7.14 -33.86 -2.48
CA SER A 295 -6.87 -35.29 -2.65
C SER A 295 -7.97 -35.98 -3.46
N ASP A 296 -7.65 -37.10 -4.11
CA ASP A 296 -8.62 -37.90 -4.89
C ASP A 296 -9.90 -38.27 -4.12
N THR A 297 -9.81 -38.45 -2.80
CA THR A 297 -10.96 -38.75 -1.94
C THR A 297 -11.84 -37.52 -1.78
N GLU A 298 -11.24 -36.37 -1.44
CA GLU A 298 -11.94 -35.08 -1.32
C GLU A 298 -12.59 -34.65 -2.64
N ARG A 299 -11.95 -34.89 -3.80
CA ARG A 299 -12.55 -34.64 -5.12
C ARG A 299 -13.81 -35.48 -5.34
N LYS A 300 -13.74 -36.79 -5.06
CA LYS A 300 -14.85 -37.74 -5.24
C LYS A 300 -15.99 -37.46 -4.26
N ASP A 301 -15.69 -37.11 -3.01
CA ASP A 301 -16.68 -36.72 -2.01
C ASP A 301 -17.35 -35.39 -2.36
N LEU A 302 -16.58 -34.36 -2.72
CA LEU A 302 -17.12 -33.06 -3.15
C LEU A 302 -18.02 -33.20 -4.38
N PHE A 303 -17.55 -33.94 -5.40
CA PHE A 303 -18.34 -34.24 -6.60
C PHE A 303 -19.66 -34.95 -6.25
N THR A 304 -19.61 -35.99 -5.41
CA THR A 304 -20.80 -36.77 -5.03
C THR A 304 -21.82 -35.94 -4.26
N HIS A 305 -21.36 -35.04 -3.38
CA HIS A 305 -22.25 -34.12 -2.65
C HIS A 305 -22.81 -33.00 -3.54
N ALA A 306 -22.00 -32.43 -4.44
CA ALA A 306 -22.44 -31.44 -5.42
C ALA A 306 -23.49 -32.03 -6.36
N TYR A 307 -23.21 -33.22 -6.93
CA TYR A 307 -24.12 -33.94 -7.83
C TYR A 307 -25.49 -34.14 -7.19
N ARG A 308 -25.51 -34.67 -5.95
CA ARG A 308 -26.77 -34.85 -5.18
C ARG A 308 -27.50 -33.55 -4.92
N ALA A 309 -26.79 -32.46 -4.64
CA ALA A 309 -27.39 -31.15 -4.37
C ALA A 309 -28.06 -30.52 -5.61
N PHE A 310 -27.53 -30.81 -6.81
CA PHE A 310 -28.10 -30.34 -8.08
C PHE A 310 -29.22 -31.27 -8.60
N THR A 311 -29.08 -32.60 -8.45
CA THR A 311 -30.14 -33.53 -8.87
C THR A 311 -31.43 -33.40 -8.06
N CYS A 312 -32.59 -33.50 -8.73
CA CYS A 312 -33.92 -33.50 -8.09
C CYS A 312 -34.22 -34.71 -7.17
N SER A 313 -33.29 -35.66 -7.00
CA SER A 313 -33.42 -36.84 -6.15
C SER A 313 -32.19 -37.00 -5.24
N PRO A 314 -32.30 -36.78 -3.91
CA PRO A 314 -31.15 -36.77 -3.01
C PRO A 314 -30.51 -38.15 -2.77
N GLU A 315 -31.16 -39.23 -3.19
CA GLU A 315 -30.63 -40.60 -3.15
C GLU A 315 -29.84 -40.98 -4.42
N SER A 316 -29.62 -40.03 -5.33
CA SER A 316 -28.82 -40.25 -6.54
C SER A 316 -27.37 -40.63 -6.21
N THR A 317 -26.76 -41.43 -7.09
CA THR A 317 -25.34 -41.80 -7.05
C THR A 317 -24.74 -41.62 -8.44
N PRO A 318 -23.62 -40.90 -8.59
CA PRO A 318 -22.93 -40.81 -9.88
C PRO A 318 -22.40 -42.19 -10.32
N SER A 319 -22.19 -42.38 -11.63
CA SER A 319 -21.61 -43.63 -12.13
C SER A 319 -20.11 -43.73 -11.78
N PRO A 320 -19.55 -44.95 -11.63
CA PRO A 320 -18.15 -45.13 -11.26
C PRO A 320 -17.18 -44.47 -12.25
N GLU A 321 -17.51 -44.46 -13.54
CA GLU A 321 -16.70 -43.87 -14.62
C GLU A 321 -16.49 -42.37 -14.42
N LEU A 322 -17.54 -41.62 -14.05
CA LEU A 322 -17.46 -40.19 -13.74
C LEU A 322 -16.57 -39.93 -12.51
N THR A 323 -16.57 -40.82 -11.52
CA THR A 323 -15.67 -40.69 -10.37
C THR A 323 -14.21 -41.05 -10.69
N GLY A 324 -13.94 -41.71 -11.82
CA GLY A 324 -12.60 -42.07 -12.27
C GLY A 324 -11.79 -40.88 -12.80
N ARG A 325 -12.42 -40.03 -13.64
CA ARG A 325 -11.75 -38.88 -14.29
C ARG A 325 -11.28 -37.80 -13.31
N LEU A 326 -11.89 -37.71 -12.13
CA LEU A 326 -11.55 -36.73 -11.07
C LEU A 326 -10.11 -36.84 -10.55
N SER A 327 -9.41 -37.93 -10.88
CA SER A 327 -7.99 -38.12 -10.59
C SER A 327 -7.08 -37.15 -11.38
N ASP A 328 -7.58 -36.52 -12.45
CA ASP A 328 -6.82 -35.55 -13.26
C ASP A 328 -6.49 -34.26 -12.48
N PRO A 329 -5.26 -33.71 -12.55
CA PRO A 329 -4.87 -32.45 -11.92
C PRO A 329 -5.74 -31.23 -12.24
N VAL A 330 -6.48 -31.21 -13.36
CA VAL A 330 -7.49 -30.18 -13.67
C VAL A 330 -8.53 -30.04 -12.53
N TYR A 331 -8.86 -31.14 -11.85
CA TYR A 331 -9.82 -31.15 -10.73
C TYR A 331 -9.22 -30.78 -9.37
N SER A 332 -8.02 -30.18 -9.34
CA SER A 332 -7.39 -29.61 -8.12
C SER A 332 -8.19 -28.46 -7.49
N GLN A 333 -8.99 -27.72 -8.28
CA GLN A 333 -9.80 -26.59 -7.80
C GLN A 333 -11.24 -27.00 -7.45
N PRO A 334 -11.76 -26.68 -6.24
CA PRO A 334 -13.14 -27.00 -5.84
C PRO A 334 -14.24 -26.50 -6.77
N LEU A 335 -14.03 -25.36 -7.45
CA LEU A 335 -14.97 -24.85 -8.45
C LEU A 335 -15.14 -25.83 -9.63
N LEU A 336 -14.05 -26.35 -10.20
CA LEU A 336 -14.11 -27.24 -11.37
C LEU A 336 -14.78 -28.58 -11.04
N VAL A 337 -14.54 -29.11 -9.83
CA VAL A 337 -15.25 -30.29 -9.30
C VAL A 337 -16.77 -30.01 -9.15
N THR A 338 -17.13 -28.80 -8.72
CA THR A 338 -18.54 -28.40 -8.55
C THR A 338 -19.24 -28.15 -9.89
N VAL A 339 -18.54 -27.57 -10.86
CA VAL A 339 -19.00 -27.39 -12.25
C VAL A 339 -19.25 -28.73 -12.92
N ASP A 340 -18.28 -29.65 -12.88
CA ASP A 340 -18.41 -30.98 -13.47
C ASP A 340 -19.58 -31.76 -12.85
N ALA A 341 -19.77 -31.66 -11.53
CA ALA A 341 -20.91 -32.25 -10.84
C ALA A 341 -22.27 -31.63 -11.23
N PHE A 342 -22.31 -30.33 -11.55
CA PHE A 342 -23.51 -29.65 -12.07
C PHE A 342 -23.85 -30.14 -13.49
N LEU A 343 -22.89 -30.08 -14.41
CA LEU A 343 -23.09 -30.44 -15.82
C LEU A 343 -23.58 -31.89 -15.97
N ASN A 344 -23.07 -32.80 -15.13
CA ASN A 344 -23.48 -34.21 -15.15
C ASN A 344 -24.79 -34.48 -14.40
N ALA A 345 -25.26 -33.56 -13.55
CA ALA A 345 -26.60 -33.60 -12.94
C ALA A 345 -27.69 -33.06 -13.89
N HIS A 346 -27.31 -32.19 -14.85
CA HIS A 346 -28.18 -31.56 -15.83
C HIS A 346 -27.68 -31.73 -17.28
N PRO A 347 -27.48 -32.97 -17.78
CA PRO A 347 -26.83 -33.19 -19.08
C PRO A 347 -27.61 -32.60 -20.26
N LEU A 348 -26.91 -31.86 -21.12
CA LEU A 348 -27.41 -31.39 -22.42
C LEU A 348 -27.61 -32.56 -23.40
N PRO A 349 -28.39 -32.38 -24.50
CA PRO A 349 -28.68 -33.47 -25.44
C PRO A 349 -27.46 -34.06 -26.18
N ASN A 350 -26.38 -33.28 -26.31
CA ASN A 350 -25.09 -33.71 -26.86
C ASN A 350 -23.97 -33.23 -25.92
N PRO A 351 -23.65 -33.96 -24.83
CA PRO A 351 -22.53 -33.61 -23.98
C PRO A 351 -21.21 -33.89 -24.70
N GLN A 352 -20.24 -32.98 -24.60
CA GLN A 352 -18.88 -33.26 -25.04
C GLN A 352 -18.10 -33.95 -23.91
N ILE A 353 -16.94 -34.53 -24.23
CA ILE A 353 -16.02 -35.03 -23.20
C ILE A 353 -15.00 -33.92 -22.95
N SER A 354 -15.41 -32.92 -22.18
CA SER A 354 -14.58 -31.77 -21.79
C SER A 354 -13.34 -32.24 -21.03
N CYS A 355 -12.18 -31.72 -21.43
CA CYS A 355 -10.85 -32.14 -20.97
C CYS A 355 -10.04 -30.98 -20.36
N SER A 356 -10.59 -29.77 -20.31
CA SER A 356 -9.93 -28.55 -19.83
C SER A 356 -10.88 -27.64 -19.03
N PRO A 357 -10.34 -26.72 -18.21
CA PRO A 357 -11.15 -25.73 -17.49
C PRO A 357 -12.03 -24.86 -18.40
N SER A 358 -11.52 -24.48 -19.58
CA SER A 358 -12.24 -23.62 -20.52
C SER A 358 -13.45 -24.33 -21.12
N GLU A 359 -13.32 -25.59 -21.55
CA GLU A 359 -14.45 -26.37 -22.07
C GLU A 359 -15.53 -26.58 -21.00
N LEU A 360 -15.14 -26.81 -19.74
CA LEU A 360 -16.07 -26.89 -18.61
C LEU A 360 -16.80 -25.56 -18.34
N PHE A 361 -16.15 -24.42 -18.56
CA PHE A 361 -16.79 -23.10 -18.41
C PHE A 361 -17.70 -22.76 -19.60
N GLU A 362 -17.32 -23.07 -20.85
CA GLU A 362 -18.24 -22.98 -22.00
C GLU A 362 -19.46 -23.88 -21.83
N GLU A 363 -19.30 -25.11 -21.34
CA GLU A 363 -20.45 -25.97 -21.05
C GLU A 363 -21.39 -25.37 -20.00
N VAL A 364 -20.90 -24.58 -19.04
CA VAL A 364 -21.76 -23.80 -18.13
C VAL A 364 -22.43 -22.63 -18.85
N LEU A 365 -21.70 -21.90 -19.70
CA LEU A 365 -22.26 -20.79 -20.49
C LEU A 365 -23.38 -21.27 -21.44
N LEU A 366 -23.24 -22.45 -22.06
CA LEU A 366 -24.32 -23.10 -22.84
C LEU A 366 -25.61 -23.33 -22.04
N HIS A 367 -25.54 -23.46 -20.72
CA HIS A 367 -26.74 -23.54 -19.88
C HIS A 367 -27.26 -22.15 -19.45
N GLU A 368 -26.37 -21.20 -19.19
CA GLU A 368 -26.76 -19.80 -18.89
C GLU A 368 -27.44 -19.15 -20.11
N GLU A 369 -27.02 -19.50 -21.33
CA GLU A 369 -27.68 -19.13 -22.59
C GLU A 369 -29.14 -19.60 -22.68
N HIS A 370 -29.47 -20.79 -22.15
CA HIS A 370 -30.88 -21.21 -22.08
C HIS A 370 -31.68 -20.30 -21.14
N TYR A 371 -31.12 -19.89 -20.01
CA TYR A 371 -31.74 -18.93 -19.10
C TYR A 371 -31.94 -17.57 -19.78
N TRP A 372 -30.96 -17.08 -20.54
CA TRP A 372 -31.09 -15.85 -21.36
C TRP A 372 -32.20 -15.97 -22.40
N VAL A 373 -32.29 -17.08 -23.13
CA VAL A 373 -33.32 -17.34 -24.16
C VAL A 373 -34.72 -17.44 -23.55
N GLU A 374 -34.88 -18.03 -22.36
CA GLU A 374 -36.18 -18.05 -21.65
C GLU A 374 -36.65 -16.65 -21.23
N HIS A 375 -35.73 -15.71 -20.99
CA HIS A 375 -36.02 -14.35 -20.51
C HIS A 375 -35.92 -13.28 -21.61
N TRP A 376 -35.61 -13.65 -22.86
CA TRP A 376 -35.37 -12.71 -23.95
C TRP A 376 -36.66 -11.94 -24.34
N PRO A 377 -36.70 -10.60 -24.26
CA PRO A 377 -37.89 -9.83 -24.56
C PRO A 377 -38.22 -9.84 -26.06
N GLN A 378 -39.52 -9.88 -26.37
CA GLN A 378 -39.99 -9.97 -27.76
C GLN A 378 -39.63 -8.73 -28.61
N SER A 379 -39.31 -7.59 -27.99
CA SER A 379 -38.84 -6.39 -28.67
C SER A 379 -37.39 -6.51 -29.18
N LEU A 380 -36.50 -7.26 -28.49
CA LEU A 380 -35.12 -7.49 -28.93
C LEU A 380 -34.98 -8.54 -30.03
N ALA A 381 -36.03 -9.29 -30.36
CA ALA A 381 -35.95 -10.39 -31.31
C ALA A 381 -35.73 -9.89 -32.75
N VAL A 382 -34.46 -9.88 -33.21
CA VAL A 382 -33.98 -9.32 -34.49
C VAL A 382 -34.94 -9.58 -35.65
N ASN A 383 -35.40 -8.53 -36.32
CA ASN A 383 -36.44 -8.63 -37.35
C ASN A 383 -35.82 -8.74 -38.75
N THR A 384 -35.49 -9.97 -39.16
CA THR A 384 -34.78 -10.33 -40.40
C THR A 384 -35.51 -9.95 -41.70
N ASP A 385 -36.77 -9.54 -41.63
CA ASP A 385 -37.62 -9.12 -42.75
C ASP A 385 -37.05 -8.00 -43.63
N ARG A 386 -36.01 -7.29 -43.18
CA ARG A 386 -35.29 -6.29 -44.00
C ARG A 386 -34.32 -6.88 -45.04
N GLU A 387 -33.78 -8.09 -44.83
CA GLU A 387 -32.91 -8.74 -45.84
C GLU A 387 -33.71 -9.18 -47.08
N ARG A 388 -35.03 -9.38 -46.94
CA ARG A 388 -35.97 -9.80 -48.01
C ARG A 388 -36.03 -8.91 -49.26
N GLN A 389 -35.42 -7.72 -49.24
CA GLN A 389 -35.50 -6.77 -50.36
C GLN A 389 -34.26 -6.73 -51.26
N ASN A 390 -33.14 -7.34 -50.88
CA ASN A 390 -31.91 -7.33 -51.69
C ASN A 390 -31.55 -8.71 -52.28
N ASP A 391 -31.67 -9.80 -51.52
CA ASP A 391 -31.34 -11.14 -52.01
C ASP A 391 -32.57 -11.87 -52.57
N GLY A 392 -32.61 -12.04 -53.89
CA GLY A 392 -33.71 -12.68 -54.63
C GLY A 392 -33.82 -14.20 -54.49
N ALA A 393 -33.30 -14.79 -53.41
CA ALA A 393 -33.29 -16.22 -53.15
C ALA A 393 -34.04 -16.54 -51.85
N ALA A 394 -35.11 -17.34 -51.95
CA ALA A 394 -35.90 -17.75 -50.80
C ALA A 394 -35.12 -18.75 -49.92
N THR A 395 -34.49 -18.25 -48.85
CA THR A 395 -33.95 -19.08 -47.78
C THR A 395 -35.11 -19.81 -47.06
N PRO A 396 -34.94 -21.08 -46.64
CA PRO A 396 -35.95 -21.78 -45.85
C PRO A 396 -36.25 -21.04 -44.54
N ILE A 397 -37.51 -21.07 -44.11
CA ILE A 397 -37.96 -20.41 -42.86
C ILE A 397 -37.16 -20.91 -41.66
N ASP A 398 -36.92 -22.22 -41.58
CA ASP A 398 -36.18 -22.86 -40.48
C ASP A 398 -34.75 -22.30 -40.35
N ALA A 399 -34.06 -22.09 -41.47
CA ALA A 399 -32.70 -21.53 -41.50
C ALA A 399 -32.66 -20.04 -41.11
N GLN A 400 -33.74 -19.29 -41.35
CA GLN A 400 -33.85 -17.90 -40.91
C GLN A 400 -34.12 -17.80 -39.40
N ASP A 401 -34.93 -18.70 -38.84
CA ASP A 401 -35.14 -18.80 -37.39
C ASP A 401 -33.89 -19.27 -36.65
N GLU A 402 -33.08 -20.16 -37.24
CA GLU A 402 -31.75 -20.53 -36.70
C GLU A 402 -30.78 -19.34 -36.71
N LYS A 403 -30.63 -18.62 -37.84
CA LYS A 403 -29.80 -17.40 -37.92
C LYS A 403 -30.22 -16.36 -36.86
N ARG A 404 -31.53 -16.17 -36.67
CA ARG A 404 -32.10 -15.25 -35.67
C ARG A 404 -31.79 -15.67 -34.23
N ARG A 405 -31.83 -16.97 -33.92
CA ARG A 405 -31.47 -17.48 -32.58
C ARG A 405 -29.98 -17.32 -32.30
N SER A 406 -29.12 -17.54 -33.30
CA SER A 406 -27.68 -17.31 -33.17
C SER A 406 -27.37 -15.86 -32.80
N LEU A 407 -27.92 -14.89 -33.55
CA LEU A 407 -27.71 -13.46 -33.29
C LEU A 407 -28.21 -13.00 -31.91
N ASN A 408 -29.37 -13.50 -31.45
CA ASN A 408 -29.86 -13.20 -30.10
C ASN A 408 -28.92 -13.78 -29.01
N ARG A 409 -28.39 -15.00 -29.20
CA ARG A 409 -27.45 -15.67 -28.28
C ARG A 409 -26.13 -14.91 -28.19
N GLU A 410 -25.58 -14.55 -29.33
CA GLU A 410 -24.35 -13.78 -29.50
C GLU A 410 -24.45 -12.41 -28.79
N LEU A 411 -25.52 -11.65 -29.05
CA LEU A 411 -25.77 -10.39 -28.36
C LEU A 411 -25.97 -10.56 -26.83
N ALA A 412 -26.54 -11.67 -26.38
CA ALA A 412 -26.67 -11.98 -24.95
C ALA A 412 -25.31 -12.22 -24.29
N ARG A 413 -24.43 -13.02 -24.91
CA ARG A 413 -23.04 -13.23 -24.44
C ARG A 413 -22.28 -11.92 -24.36
N GLN A 414 -22.25 -11.16 -25.46
CA GLN A 414 -21.58 -9.85 -25.55
C GLN A 414 -22.08 -8.86 -24.48
N ALA A 415 -23.40 -8.79 -24.25
CA ALA A 415 -23.99 -7.89 -23.24
C ALA A 415 -23.64 -8.27 -21.79
N VAL A 416 -23.62 -9.57 -21.47
CA VAL A 416 -23.23 -10.04 -20.13
C VAL A 416 -21.72 -9.94 -19.92
N ALA A 417 -20.90 -10.18 -20.95
CA ALA A 417 -19.46 -9.96 -20.92
C ALA A 417 -19.13 -8.48 -20.64
N ALA A 418 -19.76 -7.56 -21.37
CA ALA A 418 -19.62 -6.12 -21.20
C ALA A 418 -19.93 -5.67 -19.75
N ALA A 419 -21.04 -6.16 -19.19
CA ALA A 419 -21.47 -5.84 -17.83
C ALA A 419 -20.69 -6.56 -16.71
N THR A 420 -19.92 -7.59 -17.07
CA THR A 420 -18.97 -8.25 -16.16
C THR A 420 -17.65 -7.46 -16.12
N LEU A 421 -17.19 -6.97 -17.27
CA LEU A 421 -15.96 -6.20 -17.43
C LEU A 421 -16.08 -4.78 -16.85
N ALA A 422 -17.07 -4.02 -17.30
CA ALA A 422 -17.25 -2.62 -16.95
C ALA A 422 -17.95 -2.43 -15.60
N ASP A 423 -17.62 -1.34 -14.89
CA ASP A 423 -18.40 -0.90 -13.73
C ASP A 423 -19.51 0.04 -14.17
N ILE A 424 -20.64 -0.53 -14.57
CA ILE A 424 -21.81 0.22 -15.05
C ILE A 424 -22.41 1.03 -13.90
N GLN A 425 -22.41 2.36 -14.04
CA GLN A 425 -22.87 3.27 -12.98
C GLN A 425 -24.41 3.41 -12.96
N ASP A 426 -25.04 3.65 -14.12
CA ASP A 426 -26.48 3.93 -14.24
C ASP A 426 -27.09 3.43 -15.57
N GLU A 427 -28.36 3.77 -15.86
CA GLU A 427 -29.07 3.33 -17.07
C GLU A 427 -28.52 3.97 -18.36
N GLU A 428 -28.09 5.23 -18.31
CA GLU A 428 -27.57 5.96 -19.47
C GLU A 428 -26.17 5.46 -19.82
N ASP A 429 -25.35 5.15 -18.81
CA ASP A 429 -24.05 4.49 -18.97
C ASP A 429 -24.22 3.06 -19.51
N ALA A 430 -25.16 2.26 -18.95
CA ALA A 430 -25.47 0.92 -19.46
C ALA A 430 -25.85 0.93 -20.94
N ILE A 431 -26.75 1.84 -21.32
CA ILE A 431 -27.20 2.00 -22.70
C ILE A 431 -26.05 2.49 -23.60
N SER A 432 -25.19 3.38 -23.10
CA SER A 432 -24.06 3.92 -23.88
C SER A 432 -22.98 2.87 -24.16
N LEU A 433 -22.63 2.05 -23.16
CA LEU A 433 -21.67 0.96 -23.32
C LEU A 433 -22.23 -0.16 -24.20
N LEU A 434 -23.49 -0.57 -23.99
CA LEU A 434 -24.10 -1.63 -24.79
C LEU A 434 -24.29 -1.26 -26.26
N ARG A 435 -24.41 0.03 -26.62
CA ARG A 435 -24.45 0.51 -28.02
C ARG A 435 -23.16 0.25 -28.81
N LEU A 436 -22.06 -0.13 -28.16
CA LEU A 436 -20.78 -0.41 -28.81
C LEU A 436 -20.65 -1.88 -29.24
N LEU A 437 -21.60 -2.75 -28.88
CA LEU A 437 -21.55 -4.18 -29.21
C LEU A 437 -22.01 -4.44 -30.66
N PRO A 438 -21.26 -5.23 -31.44
CA PRO A 438 -21.44 -5.34 -32.90
C PRO A 438 -22.78 -5.94 -33.32
N ALA A 439 -23.39 -6.78 -32.48
CA ALA A 439 -24.70 -7.39 -32.76
C ALA A 439 -25.91 -6.50 -32.42
N THR A 440 -25.73 -5.23 -32.01
CA THR A 440 -26.86 -4.38 -31.59
C THR A 440 -27.73 -3.86 -32.75
N PRO A 441 -29.07 -3.95 -32.65
CA PRO A 441 -29.97 -3.20 -33.52
C PRO A 441 -30.15 -1.76 -32.99
N ASP A 442 -29.83 -0.77 -33.83
CA ASP A 442 -29.84 0.72 -33.67
C ASP A 442 -30.93 1.39 -32.79
N LYS A 443 -31.97 0.67 -32.38
CA LYS A 443 -33.19 1.24 -31.79
C LYS A 443 -33.64 0.61 -30.47
N ASN A 444 -33.01 -0.48 -30.03
CA ASN A 444 -33.53 -1.29 -28.93
C ASN A 444 -32.53 -1.48 -27.76
N THR A 445 -31.40 -0.76 -27.71
CA THR A 445 -30.42 -0.92 -26.62
C THR A 445 -31.01 -0.64 -25.23
N ASP A 446 -31.98 0.28 -25.16
CA ASP A 446 -32.75 0.59 -23.96
C ASP A 446 -33.50 -0.64 -23.38
N ASP A 447 -33.92 -1.57 -24.23
CA ASP A 447 -34.55 -2.84 -23.81
C ASP A 447 -33.49 -3.91 -23.47
N LEU A 448 -32.30 -3.86 -24.08
CA LEU A 448 -31.16 -4.72 -23.75
C LEU A 448 -30.60 -4.39 -22.36
N ALA A 449 -30.47 -3.11 -22.03
CA ALA A 449 -30.06 -2.64 -20.70
C ALA A 449 -31.07 -3.05 -19.60
N LYS A 450 -32.38 -3.03 -19.92
CA LYS A 450 -33.45 -3.49 -19.02
C LYS A 450 -33.45 -5.02 -18.88
N TRP A 451 -33.35 -5.77 -19.97
CA TRP A 451 -33.23 -7.24 -19.94
C TRP A 451 -32.04 -7.71 -19.10
N LEU A 452 -30.87 -7.08 -19.28
CA LEU A 452 -29.67 -7.35 -18.50
C LEU A 452 -29.92 -7.12 -16.99
N ARG A 453 -30.55 -5.98 -16.65
CA ARG A 453 -30.91 -5.64 -15.27
C ARG A 453 -31.96 -6.60 -14.68
N ASP A 454 -32.93 -7.05 -15.47
CA ASP A 454 -33.98 -7.97 -15.03
C ASP A 454 -33.45 -9.41 -14.85
N CYS A 455 -32.43 -9.82 -15.62
CA CYS A 455 -31.71 -11.07 -15.42
C CYS A 455 -30.78 -11.04 -14.19
N TYR A 456 -30.12 -9.90 -13.94
CA TYR A 456 -29.14 -9.73 -12.86
C TYR A 456 -29.51 -8.60 -11.87
N PRO A 457 -30.72 -8.63 -11.26
CA PRO A 457 -31.30 -7.50 -10.53
C PRO A 457 -30.47 -7.14 -9.30
N PRO A 458 -30.06 -5.88 -9.13
CA PRO A 458 -29.15 -5.50 -8.06
C PRO A 458 -29.84 -5.55 -6.70
N PRO A 459 -29.09 -5.76 -5.60
CA PRO A 459 -29.66 -5.76 -4.25
C PRO A 459 -30.38 -4.45 -3.93
N THR A 460 -31.58 -4.55 -3.36
CA THR A 460 -32.32 -3.41 -2.82
C THR A 460 -31.91 -3.16 -1.37
N ASN A 461 -31.55 -1.92 -1.06
CA ASN A 461 -31.32 -1.50 0.32
C ASN A 461 -32.66 -1.35 1.05
N GLY A 462 -32.64 -1.24 2.39
CA GLY A 462 -33.87 -1.17 3.22
C GLY A 462 -34.85 -0.05 2.86
N ASN A 463 -34.38 0.98 2.14
CA ASN A 463 -35.18 2.11 1.65
C ASN A 463 -35.71 1.91 0.20
N GLY A 464 -35.57 0.73 -0.39
CA GLY A 464 -36.06 0.40 -1.74
C GLY A 464 -35.17 0.87 -2.91
N HIS A 465 -34.24 1.79 -2.66
CA HIS A 465 -33.23 2.20 -3.65
C HIS A 465 -32.09 1.18 -3.76
N SER A 466 -31.43 1.12 -4.92
CA SER A 466 -30.20 0.36 -5.14
C SER A 466 -29.06 1.30 -5.52
N THR A 467 -27.83 0.96 -5.10
CA THR A 467 -26.63 1.81 -5.26
C THR A 467 -25.69 1.35 -6.37
N LEU A 468 -26.01 0.25 -7.08
CA LEU A 468 -25.17 -0.33 -8.14
C LEU A 468 -26.07 -0.90 -9.25
N TRP A 469 -25.63 -0.87 -10.51
CA TRP A 469 -26.48 -1.26 -11.63
C TRP A 469 -26.70 -2.77 -11.77
N CYS A 470 -25.63 -3.57 -11.75
CA CYS A 470 -25.64 -5.02 -12.01
C CYS A 470 -24.75 -5.81 -11.03
N LYS A 471 -24.83 -5.53 -9.72
CA LYS A 471 -23.94 -6.13 -8.69
C LYS A 471 -23.89 -7.67 -8.65
N ASN A 472 -24.87 -8.39 -9.20
CA ASN A 472 -24.82 -9.86 -9.26
C ASN A 472 -23.82 -10.39 -10.32
N LEU A 473 -23.37 -9.55 -11.25
CA LEU A 473 -22.26 -9.85 -12.17
C LEU A 473 -20.94 -9.42 -11.51
N GLU A 474 -20.43 -10.29 -10.63
CA GLU A 474 -19.06 -10.20 -10.12
C GLU A 474 -18.11 -10.81 -11.18
N PRO A 475 -16.90 -10.24 -11.43
CA PRO A 475 -15.93 -10.81 -12.37
C PRO A 475 -15.22 -12.03 -11.74
N ASP A 476 -15.92 -13.16 -11.76
CA ASP A 476 -15.43 -14.47 -11.32
C ASP A 476 -14.78 -15.26 -12.48
N ARG A 477 -14.36 -16.51 -12.23
CA ARG A 477 -13.72 -17.38 -13.24
C ARG A 477 -14.56 -17.60 -14.51
N ILE A 478 -15.88 -17.60 -14.40
CA ILE A 478 -16.80 -17.89 -15.52
C ILE A 478 -17.07 -16.60 -16.29
N GLY A 479 -17.29 -15.50 -15.59
CA GLY A 479 -17.41 -14.17 -16.19
C GLY A 479 -16.11 -13.69 -16.88
N GLU A 480 -14.95 -13.96 -16.28
CA GLU A 480 -13.63 -13.74 -16.88
C GLU A 480 -13.43 -14.57 -18.15
N HIS A 481 -13.89 -15.83 -18.16
CA HIS A 481 -13.82 -16.68 -19.34
C HIS A 481 -14.72 -16.19 -20.47
N LEU A 482 -15.94 -15.73 -20.14
CA LEU A 482 -16.86 -15.10 -21.10
C LEU A 482 -16.26 -13.82 -21.72
N ILE A 483 -15.53 -13.01 -20.95
CA ILE A 483 -14.83 -11.83 -21.51
C ILE A 483 -13.71 -12.26 -22.49
N VAL A 484 -13.06 -13.40 -22.26
CA VAL A 484 -12.06 -13.96 -23.19
C VAL A 484 -12.71 -14.60 -24.43
N SER A 485 -13.87 -15.24 -24.31
CA SER A 485 -14.57 -15.83 -25.47
C SER A 485 -15.09 -14.78 -26.44
N GLU A 486 -15.64 -13.67 -25.94
CA GLU A 486 -16.17 -12.57 -26.77
C GLU A 486 -15.08 -11.53 -27.14
N ALA A 487 -13.79 -11.82 -26.93
CA ALA A 487 -12.70 -10.84 -26.99
C ALA A 487 -12.61 -10.05 -28.30
N ASP A 488 -12.90 -10.67 -29.45
CA ASP A 488 -12.92 -9.99 -30.76
C ASP A 488 -14.09 -9.00 -30.90
N ASP A 489 -15.27 -9.37 -30.41
CA ASP A 489 -16.49 -8.56 -30.52
C ASP A 489 -16.51 -7.41 -29.50
N LEU A 490 -15.81 -7.57 -28.37
CA LEU A 490 -15.66 -6.53 -27.36
C LEU A 490 -14.63 -5.45 -27.72
N VAL A 491 -13.93 -5.53 -28.86
CA VAL A 491 -12.92 -4.53 -29.27
C VAL A 491 -13.44 -3.07 -29.26
N PRO A 492 -14.63 -2.73 -29.79
CA PRO A 492 -15.14 -1.36 -29.74
C PRO A 492 -15.48 -0.90 -28.32
N LEU A 493 -15.95 -1.82 -27.46
CA LEU A 493 -16.19 -1.54 -26.04
C LEU A 493 -14.87 -1.32 -25.29
N LEU A 494 -13.84 -2.12 -25.57
CA LEU A 494 -12.50 -1.97 -25.00
C LEU A 494 -11.86 -0.64 -25.40
N GLN A 495 -12.09 -0.15 -26.62
CA GLN A 495 -11.65 1.18 -27.06
C GLN A 495 -12.29 2.31 -26.23
N GLU A 496 -13.58 2.23 -25.93
CA GLU A 496 -14.26 3.19 -25.03
C GLU A 496 -13.78 3.06 -23.58
N LEU A 497 -13.75 1.84 -23.03
CA LEU A 497 -13.39 1.59 -21.63
C LEU A 497 -11.91 1.88 -21.31
N LEU A 498 -11.03 1.88 -22.31
CA LEU A 498 -9.63 2.30 -22.22
C LEU A 498 -9.41 3.73 -22.73
N SER A 499 -10.47 4.48 -23.09
CA SER A 499 -10.35 5.86 -23.54
C SER A 499 -9.96 6.83 -22.41
N PRO A 500 -9.29 7.96 -22.72
CA PRO A 500 -9.01 9.01 -21.73
C PRO A 500 -10.26 9.56 -21.04
N SER A 501 -11.41 9.56 -21.74
CA SER A 501 -12.73 9.97 -21.24
C SER A 501 -13.33 9.04 -20.18
N ARG A 502 -12.84 7.79 -20.07
CA ARG A 502 -13.31 6.81 -19.08
C ARG A 502 -12.35 6.61 -17.91
N VAL A 503 -11.34 7.48 -17.76
CA VAL A 503 -10.37 7.46 -16.66
C VAL A 503 -10.98 8.02 -15.38
N GLY A 504 -11.04 7.20 -14.33
CA GLY A 504 -11.60 7.53 -13.02
C GLY A 504 -11.69 6.28 -12.12
N THR A 505 -12.45 6.37 -11.02
CA THR A 505 -12.60 5.25 -10.07
C THR A 505 -13.22 3.99 -10.69
N SER A 506 -14.13 4.13 -11.65
CA SER A 506 -14.74 3.01 -12.38
C SER A 506 -13.76 2.23 -13.26
N SER A 507 -12.68 2.87 -13.75
CA SER A 507 -11.65 2.20 -14.56
C SER A 507 -10.89 1.13 -13.77
N LEU A 508 -10.81 1.26 -12.44
CA LEU A 508 -10.10 0.31 -11.57
C LEU A 508 -10.66 -1.11 -11.69
N ARG A 509 -11.98 -1.27 -11.87
CA ARG A 509 -12.59 -2.58 -12.15
C ARG A 509 -12.09 -3.11 -13.48
N THR A 510 -12.28 -2.36 -14.56
CA THR A 510 -11.86 -2.76 -15.92
C THR A 510 -10.39 -3.19 -15.94
N TRP A 511 -9.48 -2.35 -15.43
CA TRP A 511 -8.05 -2.64 -15.45
C TRP A 511 -7.66 -3.84 -14.58
N THR A 512 -8.32 -4.04 -13.43
CA THR A 512 -8.11 -5.22 -12.59
C THR A 512 -8.64 -6.50 -13.26
N VAL A 513 -9.76 -6.43 -13.98
CA VAL A 513 -10.30 -7.58 -14.72
C VAL A 513 -9.36 -7.93 -15.88
N LEU A 514 -8.92 -6.94 -16.67
CA LEU A 514 -7.95 -7.14 -17.76
C LEU A 514 -6.60 -7.68 -17.25
N GLU A 515 -6.10 -7.19 -16.12
CA GLU A 515 -4.88 -7.70 -15.46
C GLU A 515 -5.01 -9.16 -15.02
N ARG A 516 -6.17 -9.58 -14.50
CA ARG A 516 -6.42 -10.97 -14.08
C ARG A 516 -6.56 -11.96 -15.23
N ILE A 517 -6.86 -11.51 -16.45
CA ILE A 517 -7.09 -12.35 -17.64
C ILE A 517 -6.00 -12.21 -18.71
N SER A 518 -5.00 -11.35 -18.53
CA SER A 518 -3.85 -11.19 -19.44
C SER A 518 -2.97 -12.45 -19.58
N THR A 519 -3.30 -13.54 -18.89
CA THR A 519 -2.73 -14.87 -19.16
C THR A 519 -3.20 -15.46 -20.49
N ASP A 520 -4.27 -14.92 -21.08
CA ASP A 520 -4.70 -15.25 -22.44
C ASP A 520 -3.98 -14.35 -23.48
N PRO A 521 -3.14 -14.92 -24.37
CA PRO A 521 -2.35 -14.12 -25.32
C PRO A 521 -3.18 -13.44 -26.42
N HIS A 522 -4.42 -13.87 -26.65
CA HIS A 522 -5.28 -13.30 -27.69
C HIS A 522 -5.89 -11.98 -27.22
N LEU A 523 -6.48 -11.99 -26.01
CA LEU A 523 -7.03 -10.79 -25.39
C LEU A 523 -5.93 -9.80 -24.99
N ASP A 524 -4.80 -10.25 -24.44
CA ASP A 524 -3.62 -9.41 -24.16
C ASP A 524 -3.15 -8.69 -25.45
N GLY A 525 -3.05 -9.44 -26.55
CA GLY A 525 -2.73 -8.92 -27.87
C GLY A 525 -3.73 -7.91 -28.44
N HIS A 526 -4.99 -7.89 -28.00
CA HIS A 526 -5.97 -6.83 -28.32
C HIS A 526 -5.82 -5.62 -27.40
N VAL A 527 -5.75 -5.82 -26.09
CA VAL A 527 -5.60 -4.74 -25.10
C VAL A 527 -4.33 -3.94 -25.33
N GLY A 528 -3.19 -4.59 -25.57
CA GLY A 528 -1.93 -3.92 -25.89
C GLY A 528 -1.99 -3.10 -27.19
N ARG A 529 -2.71 -3.57 -28.21
CA ARG A 529 -2.95 -2.80 -29.46
C ARG A 529 -3.77 -1.54 -29.18
N ILE A 530 -4.91 -1.66 -28.51
CA ILE A 530 -5.78 -0.52 -28.17
C ILE A 530 -5.00 0.49 -27.32
N LEU A 531 -4.25 0.03 -26.31
CA LEU A 531 -3.43 0.90 -25.49
C LEU A 531 -2.36 1.64 -26.31
N ASN A 532 -1.67 1.00 -27.25
CA ASN A 532 -0.66 1.68 -28.08
C ASN A 532 -1.21 2.91 -28.84
N ASP A 533 -2.49 2.90 -29.22
CA ASP A 533 -3.11 4.05 -29.88
C ASP A 533 -3.34 5.23 -28.90
N VAL A 534 -3.79 4.95 -27.67
CA VAL A 534 -4.22 5.98 -26.68
C VAL A 534 -3.26 6.22 -25.50
N LEU A 535 -2.14 5.49 -25.40
CA LEU A 535 -1.35 5.35 -24.16
C LEU A 535 -0.94 6.69 -23.53
N ALA A 536 -0.52 7.65 -24.34
CA ALA A 536 -0.06 8.95 -23.86
C ALA A 536 -1.22 9.82 -23.33
N GLU A 537 -2.37 9.78 -23.98
CA GLU A 537 -3.58 10.51 -23.57
C GLU A 537 -4.17 9.94 -22.28
N VAL A 538 -4.25 8.60 -22.18
CA VAL A 538 -4.67 7.91 -20.94
C VAL A 538 -3.70 8.19 -19.81
N THR A 539 -2.38 8.15 -20.06
CA THR A 539 -1.36 8.46 -19.06
C THR A 539 -1.49 9.91 -18.55
N GLN A 540 -1.77 10.87 -19.45
CA GLN A 540 -2.02 12.26 -19.08
C GLN A 540 -3.32 12.42 -18.26
N ALA A 541 -4.39 11.72 -18.61
CA ALA A 541 -5.64 11.72 -17.85
C ALA A 541 -5.45 11.10 -16.45
N VAL A 542 -4.78 9.94 -16.36
CA VAL A 542 -4.44 9.26 -15.10
C VAL A 542 -3.59 10.17 -14.21
N HIS A 543 -2.57 10.83 -14.77
CA HIS A 543 -1.76 11.80 -14.04
C HIS A 543 -2.60 12.96 -13.50
N THR A 544 -3.45 13.55 -14.33
CA THR A 544 -4.29 14.69 -13.97
C THR A 544 -5.21 14.32 -12.80
N GLU A 545 -5.90 13.19 -12.90
CA GLU A 545 -6.84 12.77 -11.86
C GLU A 545 -6.14 12.28 -10.58
N THR A 546 -4.97 11.63 -10.69
CA THR A 546 -4.09 11.30 -9.55
C THR A 546 -3.68 12.55 -8.76
N VAL A 547 -3.39 13.68 -9.44
CA VAL A 547 -3.02 14.93 -8.78
C VAL A 547 -4.23 15.66 -8.19
N ASN A 548 -5.39 15.58 -8.84
CA ASN A 548 -6.64 16.15 -8.34
C ASN A 548 -7.11 15.44 -7.06
N SER A 549 -7.15 14.11 -7.08
CA SER A 549 -7.61 13.27 -5.97
C SER A 549 -6.60 13.18 -4.82
N GLN A 550 -5.30 13.35 -5.12
CA GLN A 550 -4.18 13.08 -4.20
C GLN A 550 -4.13 11.62 -3.72
N SER A 551 -4.60 10.69 -4.56
CA SER A 551 -4.49 9.24 -4.38
C SER A 551 -3.84 8.59 -5.62
N PRO A 552 -2.80 7.75 -5.45
CA PRO A 552 -2.13 7.09 -6.56
C PRO A 552 -2.79 5.77 -6.97
N ASP A 553 -3.90 5.36 -6.36
CA ASP A 553 -4.57 4.07 -6.66
C ASP A 553 -4.89 3.93 -8.16
N LEU A 554 -5.24 5.02 -8.83
CA LEU A 554 -5.45 5.09 -10.27
C LEU A 554 -4.16 4.85 -11.08
N ALA A 555 -3.07 5.55 -10.73
CA ALA A 555 -1.76 5.35 -11.36
C ALA A 555 -1.19 3.95 -11.08
N ALA A 556 -1.44 3.40 -9.89
CA ALA A 556 -1.05 2.05 -9.49
C ALA A 556 -1.84 0.97 -10.24
N GLY A 557 -3.16 1.13 -10.38
CA GLY A 557 -4.01 0.23 -11.16
C GLY A 557 -3.61 0.22 -12.65
N PHE A 558 -3.35 1.39 -13.23
CA PHE A 558 -2.87 1.48 -14.61
C PHE A 558 -1.46 0.89 -14.77
N ALA A 559 -0.55 1.13 -13.81
CA ALA A 559 0.79 0.53 -13.82
C ALA A 559 0.76 -1.01 -13.72
N LYS A 560 -0.17 -1.59 -12.93
CA LYS A 560 -0.40 -3.05 -12.91
C LYS A 560 -0.79 -3.57 -14.30
N LEU A 561 -1.74 -2.90 -14.98
CA LEU A 561 -2.15 -3.27 -16.34
C LEU A 561 -0.99 -3.18 -17.34
N ILE A 562 -0.22 -2.09 -17.34
CA ILE A 562 0.96 -1.91 -18.21
C ILE A 562 2.06 -2.95 -17.93
N ASN A 563 2.27 -3.36 -16.68
CA ASN A 563 3.17 -4.46 -16.33
C ASN A 563 2.69 -5.81 -16.88
N ALA A 564 1.37 -6.06 -16.84
CA ALA A 564 0.74 -7.28 -17.35
C ALA A 564 0.86 -7.38 -18.88
N VAL A 565 0.38 -6.37 -19.62
CA VAL A 565 0.36 -6.34 -21.09
C VAL A 565 1.70 -5.92 -21.73
N ARG A 566 2.76 -5.83 -20.93
CA ARG A 566 4.10 -5.35 -21.34
C ARG A 566 4.63 -5.94 -22.66
N PRO A 567 4.44 -7.24 -22.99
CA PRO A 567 4.93 -7.81 -24.26
C PRO A 567 4.33 -7.16 -25.52
N HIS A 568 3.16 -6.52 -25.41
CA HIS A 568 2.41 -5.96 -26.52
C HIS A 568 2.48 -4.42 -26.61
N ILE A 569 3.17 -3.74 -25.69
CA ILE A 569 3.34 -2.28 -25.71
C ILE A 569 4.56 -1.87 -26.57
N ASP A 570 4.35 -0.96 -27.52
CA ASP A 570 5.42 -0.42 -28.35
C ASP A 570 6.36 0.48 -27.52
N PRO A 571 7.69 0.25 -27.52
CA PRO A 571 8.64 1.04 -26.72
C PRO A 571 8.71 2.53 -27.06
N ASN A 572 8.22 2.97 -28.21
CA ASN A 572 8.09 4.39 -28.56
C ASN A 572 6.80 4.99 -28.03
N LYS A 573 5.69 4.25 -28.10
CA LYS A 573 4.43 4.65 -27.43
C LYS A 573 4.59 4.74 -25.92
N ALA A 574 5.28 3.79 -25.30
CA ALA A 574 5.68 3.88 -23.90
C ALA A 574 6.55 5.12 -23.59
N HIS A 575 7.33 5.61 -24.56
CA HIS A 575 8.15 6.81 -24.38
C HIS A 575 7.34 8.10 -24.52
N GLU A 576 6.46 8.17 -25.51
CA GLU A 576 5.49 9.25 -25.71
C GLU A 576 4.64 9.45 -24.44
N ALA A 577 4.16 8.34 -23.86
CA ALA A 577 3.46 8.34 -22.59
C ALA A 577 4.36 8.67 -21.38
N GLN A 578 5.60 8.16 -21.30
CA GLN A 578 6.51 8.57 -20.21
C GLN A 578 6.74 10.10 -20.22
N GLN A 579 6.79 10.73 -21.40
CA GLN A 579 7.02 12.17 -21.52
C GLN A 579 5.85 13.02 -20.99
N THR A 580 4.62 12.51 -20.91
CA THR A 580 3.49 13.25 -20.30
C THR A 580 3.54 13.28 -18.76
N LEU A 581 4.39 12.45 -18.14
CA LEU A 581 4.60 12.38 -16.69
C LEU A 581 5.70 13.33 -16.16
N SER A 582 6.26 14.23 -16.98
CA SER A 582 7.21 15.23 -16.50
C SER A 582 6.59 16.10 -15.41
N ASP A 583 7.33 16.33 -14.31
CA ASP A 583 6.93 17.10 -13.11
C ASP A 583 5.77 16.51 -12.29
N SER A 584 5.37 15.25 -12.53
CA SER A 584 4.20 14.60 -11.90
C SER A 584 4.32 14.22 -10.41
N GLY A 585 5.50 14.38 -9.79
CA GLY A 585 5.70 14.18 -8.35
C GLY A 585 5.88 12.73 -7.92
N TYR A 586 5.49 12.40 -6.68
CA TYR A 586 5.73 11.06 -6.10
C TYR A 586 4.56 10.07 -6.26
N PHE A 587 3.36 10.53 -6.60
CA PHE A 587 2.15 9.70 -6.76
C PHE A 587 2.21 8.80 -8.00
N THR A 588 2.87 9.27 -9.06
CA THR A 588 2.98 8.61 -10.38
C THR A 588 4.24 7.76 -10.55
N ALA A 589 5.12 7.71 -9.54
CA ALA A 589 6.48 7.19 -9.68
C ALA A 589 6.56 5.70 -10.13
N LEU A 590 5.58 4.88 -9.77
CA LEU A 590 5.49 3.49 -10.27
C LEU A 590 5.08 3.45 -11.75
N LEU A 591 4.12 4.27 -12.17
CA LEU A 591 3.70 4.33 -13.57
C LEU A 591 4.82 4.89 -14.47
N GLU A 592 5.55 5.91 -14.01
CA GLU A 592 6.74 6.41 -14.72
C GLU A 592 7.81 5.33 -14.85
N TYR A 593 8.03 4.53 -13.80
CA TYR A 593 8.94 3.38 -13.83
C TYR A 593 8.49 2.29 -14.82
N GLU A 594 7.22 1.91 -14.84
CA GLU A 594 6.74 0.86 -15.76
C GLU A 594 6.81 1.32 -17.22
N LEU A 595 6.41 2.56 -17.52
CA LEU A 595 6.57 3.16 -18.84
C LEU A 595 8.06 3.31 -19.24
N ALA A 596 8.95 3.61 -18.29
CA ALA A 596 10.39 3.62 -18.53
C ALA A 596 10.96 2.21 -18.80
N GLN A 597 10.43 1.17 -18.14
CA GLN A 597 10.83 -0.21 -18.38
C GLN A 597 10.36 -0.68 -19.75
N CYS A 598 9.12 -0.38 -20.15
CA CYS A 598 8.59 -0.64 -21.49
C CYS A 598 9.39 0.13 -22.56
N SER A 599 9.63 1.43 -22.36
CA SER A 599 10.35 2.26 -23.34
C SER A 599 11.84 1.97 -23.45
N ALA A 600 12.43 1.26 -22.48
CA ALA A 600 13.79 0.73 -22.54
C ALA A 600 13.88 -0.74 -22.97
N ASN A 601 12.75 -1.36 -23.37
CA ASN A 601 12.70 -2.72 -23.91
C ASN A 601 12.98 -2.72 -25.43
N ILE A 602 14.16 -2.21 -25.81
CA ILE A 602 14.65 -2.18 -27.18
C ILE A 602 16.00 -2.91 -27.28
N LEU A 603 16.32 -3.44 -28.45
CA LEU A 603 17.53 -4.22 -28.69
C LEU A 603 18.80 -3.40 -28.36
N PRO A 604 19.77 -3.96 -27.60
CA PRO A 604 21.06 -3.33 -27.40
C PRO A 604 21.79 -3.08 -28.72
N PRO A 605 22.41 -1.91 -28.93
CA PRO A 605 23.09 -1.59 -30.17
C PRO A 605 24.33 -2.47 -30.36
N THR A 606 24.54 -2.93 -31.60
CA THR A 606 25.73 -3.66 -32.04
C THR A 606 26.79 -2.70 -32.60
N ASP A 607 27.97 -3.23 -32.93
CA ASP A 607 29.05 -2.47 -33.57
C ASP A 607 28.66 -1.91 -34.95
N ASP A 608 27.61 -2.44 -35.59
CA ASP A 608 27.03 -1.94 -36.85
C ASP A 608 25.82 -1.00 -36.67
N SER A 609 25.22 -0.89 -35.47
CA SER A 609 24.05 -0.01 -35.24
C SER A 609 24.39 1.47 -35.40
N SER A 610 23.45 2.27 -35.91
CA SER A 610 23.70 3.67 -36.24
C SER A 610 23.91 4.55 -35.00
N GLU A 611 24.44 5.77 -35.21
CA GLU A 611 24.53 6.78 -34.14
C GLU A 611 23.16 7.07 -33.50
N ILE A 612 22.08 7.07 -34.31
CA ILE A 612 20.71 7.38 -33.86
C ILE A 612 20.16 6.25 -32.99
N ASP A 613 20.41 4.99 -33.36
CA ASP A 613 19.98 3.82 -32.56
C ASP A 613 20.71 3.79 -31.21
N ARG A 614 22.03 4.03 -31.23
CA ARG A 614 22.87 4.13 -30.04
C ARG A 614 22.43 5.28 -29.13
N ALA A 615 22.15 6.46 -29.70
CA ALA A 615 21.71 7.64 -28.96
C ALA A 615 20.30 7.45 -28.37
N THR A 616 19.41 6.77 -29.10
CA THR A 616 18.07 6.38 -28.64
C THR A 616 18.18 5.42 -27.46
N TYR A 617 18.89 4.29 -27.61
CA TYR A 617 19.06 3.31 -26.55
C TYR A 617 19.72 3.92 -25.29
N ALA A 618 20.76 4.74 -25.46
CA ALA A 618 21.38 5.48 -24.36
C ALA A 618 20.39 6.43 -23.66
N SER A 619 19.50 7.09 -24.42
CA SER A 619 18.44 7.95 -23.86
C SER A 619 17.44 7.15 -23.02
N ARG A 620 16.98 5.99 -23.53
CA ARG A 620 16.02 5.14 -22.81
C ARG A 620 16.62 4.55 -21.52
N ARG A 621 17.87 4.08 -21.56
CA ARG A 621 18.62 3.65 -20.37
C ARG A 621 18.85 4.78 -19.37
N LEU A 622 19.14 6.00 -19.84
CA LEU A 622 19.27 7.18 -18.99
C LEU A 622 17.94 7.57 -18.34
N SER A 623 16.80 7.39 -19.03
CA SER A 623 15.47 7.63 -18.46
C SER A 623 15.14 6.58 -17.40
N LEU A 624 15.25 5.29 -17.73
CA LEU A 624 15.05 4.17 -16.81
C LEU A 624 15.91 4.30 -15.54
N SER A 625 17.16 4.76 -15.67
CA SER A 625 18.02 5.02 -14.51
C SER A 625 17.46 6.04 -13.53
N ARG A 626 16.75 7.07 -14.00
CA ARG A 626 16.14 8.09 -13.12
C ARG A 626 14.95 7.50 -12.37
N CYS A 627 14.07 6.79 -13.08
CA CYS A 627 12.91 6.14 -12.48
C CYS A 627 13.33 5.06 -11.45
N LEU A 628 14.37 4.27 -11.76
CA LEU A 628 14.98 3.32 -10.83
C LEU A 628 15.51 3.99 -9.55
N ALA A 629 16.18 5.14 -9.66
CA ALA A 629 16.65 5.91 -8.51
C ALA A 629 15.48 6.49 -7.69
N ASN A 630 14.43 7.01 -8.36
CA ASN A 630 13.22 7.52 -7.71
C ASN A 630 12.50 6.45 -6.86
N ILE A 631 12.53 5.17 -7.29
CA ILE A 631 11.99 4.03 -6.52
C ILE A 631 13.02 3.31 -5.64
N GLY A 632 14.20 3.91 -5.41
CA GLY A 632 15.22 3.42 -4.47
C GLY A 632 16.10 2.27 -4.97
N ARG A 633 16.04 1.88 -6.25
CA ARG A 633 16.83 0.79 -6.85
C ARG A 633 18.19 1.28 -7.36
N HIS A 634 18.96 1.90 -6.46
CA HIS A 634 20.21 2.61 -6.76
C HIS A 634 21.27 1.76 -7.48
N ASP A 635 21.39 0.47 -7.16
CA ASP A 635 22.31 -0.47 -7.82
C ASP A 635 21.99 -0.68 -9.31
N GLU A 636 20.71 -0.67 -9.66
CA GLU A 636 20.23 -0.90 -11.03
C GLU A 636 20.21 0.40 -11.83
N ALA A 637 19.87 1.52 -11.19
CA ALA A 637 20.10 2.86 -11.73
C ALA A 637 21.57 3.03 -12.14
N LEU A 638 22.51 2.74 -11.23
CA LEU A 638 23.95 2.85 -11.49
C LEU A 638 24.43 1.99 -12.68
N LYS A 639 23.83 0.82 -12.91
CA LYS A 639 24.12 -0.02 -14.09
C LYS A 639 23.60 0.65 -15.37
N ALA A 640 22.34 1.09 -15.38
CA ALA A 640 21.69 1.71 -16.54
C ALA A 640 22.36 3.03 -16.96
N VAL A 641 22.72 3.91 -16.02
CA VAL A 641 23.44 5.15 -16.36
C VAL A 641 24.89 4.91 -16.79
N ARG A 642 25.60 3.92 -16.22
CA ARG A 642 26.94 3.54 -16.71
C ARG A 642 26.90 3.07 -18.17
N GLU A 643 25.88 2.30 -18.55
CA GLU A 643 25.66 1.87 -19.94
C GLU A 643 25.39 3.08 -20.86
N ALA A 644 24.46 3.96 -20.47
CA ALA A 644 24.14 5.17 -21.23
C ALA A 644 25.33 6.12 -21.39
N THR A 645 26.09 6.40 -20.32
CA THR A 645 27.28 7.26 -20.37
C THR A 645 28.40 6.65 -21.20
N LYS A 646 28.58 5.32 -21.21
CA LYS A 646 29.55 4.67 -22.11
C LYS A 646 29.20 4.93 -23.57
N LEU A 647 27.93 4.73 -23.95
CA LEU A 647 27.46 4.97 -25.32
C LEU A 647 27.58 6.45 -25.70
N TYR A 648 27.16 7.38 -24.84
CA TYR A 648 27.29 8.81 -25.12
C TYR A 648 28.74 9.30 -25.18
N ARG A 649 29.69 8.65 -24.49
CA ARG A 649 31.12 8.96 -24.64
C ARG A 649 31.62 8.59 -26.03
N THR A 650 31.38 7.37 -26.50
CA THR A 650 31.75 6.95 -27.86
C THR A 650 31.05 7.78 -28.94
N LEU A 651 29.78 8.15 -28.74
CA LEU A 651 29.07 9.06 -29.66
C LEU A 651 29.69 10.46 -29.68
N ALA A 652 30.10 11.02 -28.54
CA ALA A 652 30.77 12.32 -28.48
C ALA A 652 32.22 12.28 -29.00
N GLU A 653 32.90 11.12 -28.96
CA GLU A 653 34.22 10.93 -29.58
C GLU A 653 34.15 10.99 -31.12
N HIS A 654 33.08 10.48 -31.73
CA HIS A 654 32.86 10.54 -33.18
C HIS A 654 32.20 11.86 -33.64
N ASN A 655 31.17 12.31 -32.93
CA ASN A 655 30.38 13.50 -33.26
C ASN A 655 30.16 14.38 -32.00
N PRO A 656 31.20 15.14 -31.58
CA PRO A 656 31.13 15.97 -30.37
C PRO A 656 30.11 17.10 -30.50
N GLY A 657 29.87 17.61 -31.72
CA GLY A 657 28.93 18.71 -31.97
C GLY A 657 27.48 18.36 -31.63
N THR A 658 27.08 17.10 -31.83
CA THR A 658 25.75 16.61 -31.46
C THR A 658 25.69 16.08 -30.03
N TYR A 659 26.65 15.24 -29.61
CA TYR A 659 26.46 14.40 -28.41
C TYR A 659 27.17 14.86 -27.12
N THR A 660 28.02 15.90 -27.17
CA THR A 660 28.64 16.45 -25.93
C THR A 660 27.60 16.86 -24.87
N PRO A 661 26.44 17.48 -25.20
CA PRO A 661 25.39 17.76 -24.22
C PRO A 661 24.79 16.50 -23.58
N ASN A 662 24.58 15.44 -24.35
CA ASN A 662 24.07 14.15 -23.85
C ASN A 662 25.08 13.48 -22.92
N LEU A 663 26.37 13.48 -23.30
CA LEU A 663 27.46 13.00 -22.46
C LEU A 663 27.48 13.76 -21.13
N ALA A 664 27.53 15.09 -21.15
CA ALA A 664 27.56 15.94 -19.96
C ALA A 664 26.32 15.72 -19.05
N SER A 665 25.14 15.54 -19.64
CA SER A 665 23.92 15.24 -18.88
C SER A 665 23.96 13.85 -18.23
N SER A 666 24.45 12.84 -18.98
CA SER A 666 24.62 11.49 -18.45
C SER A 666 25.66 11.42 -17.33
N LEU A 667 26.76 12.18 -17.42
CA LEU A 667 27.80 12.28 -16.39
C LEU A 667 27.27 12.93 -15.11
N ASN A 668 26.45 13.99 -15.21
CA ASN A 668 25.76 14.58 -14.06
C ASN A 668 24.89 13.54 -13.32
N ASN A 669 24.20 12.66 -14.06
CA ASN A 669 23.35 11.62 -13.47
C ASN A 669 24.17 10.44 -12.94
N LEU A 670 25.25 10.06 -13.62
CA LEU A 670 26.20 9.03 -13.17
C LEU A 670 26.85 9.42 -11.84
N ALA A 671 27.23 10.69 -11.67
CA ALA A 671 27.73 11.21 -10.40
C ALA A 671 26.69 11.12 -9.27
N GLY A 672 25.41 11.32 -9.60
CA GLY A 672 24.27 11.05 -8.71
C GLY A 672 24.27 9.61 -8.20
N SER A 673 24.11 8.65 -9.11
CA SER A 673 24.04 7.22 -8.74
C SER A 673 25.36 6.68 -8.17
N GLN A 674 26.52 7.24 -8.50
CA GLN A 674 27.79 6.94 -7.82
C GLN A 674 27.75 7.35 -6.35
N ALA A 675 27.28 8.57 -6.05
CA ALA A 675 27.20 9.06 -4.67
C ALA A 675 26.17 8.28 -3.84
N GLU A 676 25.01 7.94 -4.43
CA GLU A 676 23.96 7.12 -3.80
C GLU A 676 24.47 5.73 -3.41
N ASN A 677 25.30 5.10 -4.26
CA ASN A 677 25.94 3.81 -3.99
C ASN A 677 27.30 3.95 -3.26
N GLY A 678 27.53 5.06 -2.54
CA GLY A 678 28.67 5.21 -1.64
C GLY A 678 30.03 5.44 -2.31
N GLN A 679 30.06 5.97 -3.54
CA GLN A 679 31.29 6.27 -4.31
C GLN A 679 31.57 7.79 -4.44
N PRO A 680 31.79 8.54 -3.35
CA PRO A 680 31.88 10.01 -3.39
C PRO A 680 33.12 10.56 -4.12
N HIS A 681 34.21 9.80 -4.21
CA HIS A 681 35.39 10.18 -4.99
C HIS A 681 35.12 10.09 -6.50
N ASP A 682 34.57 8.96 -6.96
CA ASP A 682 34.18 8.75 -8.37
C ASP A 682 33.13 9.79 -8.81
N ALA A 683 32.15 10.09 -7.95
CA ALA A 683 31.14 11.11 -8.18
C ALA A 683 31.74 12.53 -8.34
N LEU A 684 32.73 12.90 -7.53
CA LEU A 684 33.43 14.18 -7.65
C LEU A 684 34.23 14.29 -8.95
N GLN A 685 34.91 13.22 -9.38
CA GLN A 685 35.61 13.22 -10.67
C GLN A 685 34.62 13.34 -11.84
N THR A 686 33.54 12.55 -11.80
CA THR A 686 32.53 12.46 -12.88
C THR A 686 31.74 13.77 -13.03
N VAL A 687 31.34 14.42 -11.92
CA VAL A 687 30.68 15.73 -12.00
C VAL A 687 31.63 16.84 -12.46
N HIS A 688 32.93 16.74 -12.17
CA HIS A 688 33.90 17.74 -12.62
C HIS A 688 34.13 17.66 -14.13
N GLU A 689 34.08 16.46 -14.72
CA GLU A 689 34.02 16.26 -16.17
C GLU A 689 32.75 16.93 -16.74
N ALA A 690 31.57 16.62 -16.18
CA ALA A 690 30.29 17.20 -16.60
C ALA A 690 30.27 18.74 -16.52
N THR A 691 30.73 19.33 -15.41
CA THR A 691 30.76 20.78 -15.22
C THR A 691 31.70 21.45 -16.22
N ASN A 692 32.85 20.85 -16.54
CA ASN A 692 33.76 21.40 -17.53
C ASN A 692 33.15 21.38 -18.94
N LEU A 693 32.51 20.28 -19.35
CA LEU A 693 31.77 20.21 -20.62
C LEU A 693 30.66 21.27 -20.66
N TYR A 694 29.89 21.44 -19.58
CA TYR A 694 28.85 22.45 -19.51
C TYR A 694 29.36 23.90 -19.50
N ARG A 695 30.59 24.17 -19.01
CA ARG A 695 31.22 25.49 -19.16
C ARG A 695 31.50 25.79 -20.63
N THR A 696 32.19 24.90 -21.35
CA THR A 696 32.47 25.09 -22.78
C THR A 696 31.20 25.17 -23.63
N LEU A 697 30.17 24.37 -23.32
CA LEU A 697 28.86 24.47 -23.98
C LEU A 697 28.18 25.83 -23.70
N ALA A 698 28.22 26.33 -22.45
CA ALA A 698 27.65 27.62 -22.10
C ALA A 698 28.47 28.83 -22.61
N GLU A 699 29.77 28.68 -22.88
CA GLU A 699 30.59 29.68 -23.56
C GLU A 699 30.18 29.85 -25.04
N HIS A 700 29.87 28.74 -25.72
CA HIS A 700 29.44 28.76 -27.13
C HIS A 700 27.95 29.08 -27.32
N ASN A 701 27.06 28.57 -26.45
CA ASN A 701 25.63 28.86 -26.48
C ASN A 701 25.08 29.09 -25.05
N PRO A 702 25.23 30.31 -24.51
CA PRO A 702 24.79 30.63 -23.16
C PRO A 702 23.28 30.44 -22.96
N ALA A 703 22.47 30.71 -23.98
CA ALA A 703 21.01 30.69 -23.87
C ALA A 703 20.45 29.29 -23.58
N VAL A 704 21.10 28.24 -24.10
CA VAL A 704 20.69 26.85 -23.90
C VAL A 704 21.34 26.23 -22.66
N TYR A 705 22.65 26.40 -22.48
CA TYR A 705 23.41 25.58 -21.52
C TYR A 705 23.72 26.23 -20.16
N THR A 706 23.41 27.52 -19.98
CA THR A 706 23.57 28.21 -18.68
C THR A 706 22.75 27.57 -17.54
N PRO A 707 21.50 27.10 -17.73
CA PRO A 707 20.75 26.36 -16.71
C PRO A 707 21.42 25.04 -16.32
N ASP A 708 21.90 24.28 -17.30
CA ASP A 708 22.58 23.00 -17.07
C ASP A 708 23.94 23.16 -16.40
N LEU A 709 24.67 24.22 -16.72
CA LEU A 709 25.88 24.60 -16.00
C LEU A 709 25.56 24.85 -14.52
N ALA A 710 24.50 25.62 -14.21
CA ALA A 710 24.09 25.83 -12.81
C ALA A 710 23.66 24.54 -12.10
N ARG A 711 23.00 23.61 -12.81
CA ARG A 711 22.67 22.26 -12.32
C ARG A 711 23.94 21.45 -12.00
N SER A 712 24.93 21.45 -12.90
CA SER A 712 26.19 20.73 -12.70
C SER A 712 27.02 21.34 -11.57
N LEU A 713 27.14 22.67 -11.51
CA LEU A 713 27.81 23.41 -10.43
C LEU A 713 27.17 23.12 -9.06
N ASN A 714 25.84 23.05 -8.98
CA ASN A 714 25.16 22.69 -7.73
C ASN A 714 25.55 21.28 -7.26
N ASN A 715 25.66 20.31 -8.17
CA ASN A 715 26.08 18.94 -7.84
C ASN A 715 27.58 18.87 -7.51
N LEU A 716 28.43 19.62 -8.23
CA LEU A 716 29.85 19.78 -7.92
C LEU A 716 30.07 20.39 -6.52
N ALA A 717 29.25 21.35 -6.10
CA ALA A 717 29.32 21.89 -4.74
C ALA A 717 29.03 20.81 -3.67
N ILE A 718 28.00 19.98 -3.89
CA ILE A 718 27.66 18.86 -2.99
C ILE A 718 28.83 17.88 -2.87
N TYR A 719 29.42 17.46 -3.99
CA TYR A 719 30.52 16.50 -3.96
C TYR A 719 31.87 17.12 -3.56
N LEU A 720 32.05 18.44 -3.66
CA LEU A 720 33.20 19.12 -3.05
C LEU A 720 33.10 19.13 -1.52
N ASP A 721 31.93 19.39 -0.95
CA ASP A 721 31.72 19.42 0.51
C ASP A 721 31.87 18.02 1.12
N SER A 722 31.23 17.00 0.52
CA SER A 722 31.35 15.61 0.97
C SER A 722 32.77 15.03 0.87
N ASN A 723 33.62 15.60 0.02
CA ASN A 723 35.05 15.29 -0.09
C ASN A 723 35.95 16.24 0.73
N GLY A 724 35.39 16.99 1.68
CA GLY A 724 36.15 17.80 2.64
C GLY A 724 36.71 19.12 2.08
N GLN A 725 36.09 19.70 1.05
CA GLN A 725 36.54 20.95 0.41
C GLN A 725 35.50 22.10 0.54
N PRO A 726 35.02 22.43 1.76
CA PRO A 726 33.89 23.33 2.00
C PRO A 726 34.08 24.76 1.47
N HIS A 727 35.32 25.27 1.44
CA HIS A 727 35.63 26.57 0.85
C HIS A 727 35.36 26.61 -0.67
N LYS A 728 35.66 25.51 -1.38
CA LYS A 728 35.36 25.40 -2.82
C LYS A 728 33.87 25.17 -3.04
N ALA A 729 33.23 24.32 -2.23
CA ALA A 729 31.79 24.08 -2.29
C ALA A 729 30.99 25.39 -2.17
N LEU A 730 31.35 26.26 -1.21
CA LEU A 730 30.78 27.60 -1.07
C LEU A 730 30.96 28.45 -2.34
N GLN A 731 32.17 28.49 -2.92
CA GLN A 731 32.43 29.26 -4.15
C GLN A 731 31.60 28.75 -5.33
N THR A 732 31.54 27.44 -5.55
CA THR A 732 30.79 26.80 -6.65
C THR A 732 29.27 26.95 -6.46
N ALA A 733 28.76 26.85 -5.23
CA ALA A 733 27.36 27.12 -4.94
C ALA A 733 26.99 28.60 -5.16
N GLN A 734 27.90 29.53 -4.83
CA GLN A 734 27.70 30.96 -5.07
C GLN A 734 27.69 31.28 -6.58
N GLU A 735 28.48 30.58 -7.39
CA GLU A 735 28.43 30.63 -8.87
C GLU A 735 27.05 30.16 -9.37
N ALA A 736 26.59 28.98 -8.93
CA ALA A 736 25.29 28.40 -9.31
C ALA A 736 24.10 29.29 -8.92
N VAL A 737 24.08 29.83 -7.69
CA VAL A 737 23.04 30.78 -7.23
C VAL A 737 23.08 32.08 -8.03
N THR A 738 24.26 32.59 -8.37
CA THR A 738 24.39 33.82 -9.18
C THR A 738 23.81 33.63 -10.58
N ILE A 739 23.99 32.45 -11.17
CA ILE A 739 23.35 32.07 -12.44
C ILE A 739 21.83 31.95 -12.26
N ARG A 740 21.37 31.17 -11.28
CA ARG A 740 19.94 30.91 -11.07
C ARG A 740 19.14 32.16 -10.70
N ARG A 741 19.72 33.14 -9.99
CA ARG A 741 19.11 34.46 -9.77
C ARG A 741 18.92 35.25 -11.07
N LYS A 742 19.85 35.16 -12.03
CA LYS A 742 19.67 35.79 -13.36
C LYS A 742 18.56 35.10 -14.14
N LEU A 743 18.58 33.77 -14.20
CA LEU A 743 17.57 32.97 -14.92
C LEU A 743 16.16 33.22 -14.37
N ALA A 744 15.97 33.14 -13.04
CA ALA A 744 14.68 33.38 -12.39
C ALA A 744 14.18 34.84 -12.54
N LYS A 745 15.06 35.83 -12.74
CA LYS A 745 14.65 37.20 -13.08
C LYS A 745 14.06 37.33 -14.49
N HIS A 746 14.45 36.46 -15.42
CA HIS A 746 13.96 36.47 -16.80
C HIS A 746 12.78 35.51 -17.04
N ASN A 747 12.77 34.35 -16.39
CA ASN A 747 11.63 33.43 -16.39
C ASN A 747 11.44 32.86 -14.96
N PRO A 748 10.62 33.53 -14.12
CA PRO A 748 10.39 33.09 -12.75
C PRO A 748 9.72 31.71 -12.66
N ALA A 749 8.78 31.40 -13.56
CA ALA A 749 7.98 30.17 -13.50
C ALA A 749 8.86 28.91 -13.61
N VAL A 750 9.84 28.92 -14.53
CA VAL A 750 10.73 27.77 -14.75
C VAL A 750 11.87 27.71 -13.72
N TYR A 751 12.47 28.84 -13.36
CA TYR A 751 13.76 28.83 -12.63
C TYR A 751 13.66 29.14 -11.13
N THR A 752 12.49 29.47 -10.59
CA THR A 752 12.32 29.71 -9.13
C THR A 752 12.54 28.45 -8.27
N PRO A 753 12.04 27.24 -8.62
CA PRO A 753 12.34 26.03 -7.85
C PRO A 753 13.84 25.74 -7.79
N ASP A 754 14.49 25.88 -8.95
CA ASP A 754 15.92 25.66 -9.10
C ASP A 754 16.76 26.67 -8.27
N LEU A 755 16.36 27.94 -8.27
CA LEU A 755 16.95 28.96 -7.41
C LEU A 755 16.79 28.62 -5.92
N ALA A 756 15.58 28.25 -5.49
CA ALA A 756 15.31 27.87 -4.10
C ALA A 756 16.17 26.68 -3.65
N ARG A 757 16.29 25.64 -4.50
CA ARG A 757 17.15 24.46 -4.28
C ARG A 757 18.62 24.83 -4.06
N SER A 758 19.17 25.71 -4.89
CA SER A 758 20.57 26.16 -4.73
C SER A 758 20.77 27.14 -3.59
N LEU A 759 19.76 27.94 -3.20
CA LEU A 759 19.82 28.78 -2.00
C LEU A 759 19.87 27.91 -0.74
N ASN A 760 19.03 26.87 -0.64
CA ASN A 760 19.08 25.90 0.45
C ASN A 760 20.48 25.26 0.60
N ASN A 761 21.08 24.84 -0.51
CA ASN A 761 22.44 24.29 -0.50
C ASN A 761 23.50 25.34 -0.13
N LEU A 762 23.39 26.56 -0.67
CA LEU A 762 24.29 27.68 -0.33
C LEU A 762 24.21 28.04 1.16
N ALA A 763 23.04 27.94 1.79
CA ALA A 763 22.89 28.13 3.23
C ALA A 763 23.68 27.10 4.06
N ILE A 764 23.73 25.84 3.62
CA ILE A 764 24.53 24.80 4.27
C ILE A 764 26.03 25.15 4.20
N TYR A 765 26.53 25.54 3.02
CA TYR A 765 27.96 25.87 2.86
C TYR A 765 28.34 27.20 3.52
N LEU A 766 27.44 28.19 3.58
CA LEU A 766 27.68 29.43 4.33
C LEU A 766 27.90 29.14 5.82
N ASP A 767 27.15 28.21 6.38
CA ASP A 767 27.29 27.79 7.78
C ASP A 767 28.58 27.00 8.02
N SER A 768 28.89 25.99 7.19
CA SER A 768 30.14 25.21 7.32
C SER A 768 31.40 26.05 7.12
N ASN A 769 31.27 27.24 6.50
CA ASN A 769 32.31 28.25 6.35
C ASN A 769 32.24 29.37 7.42
N GLY A 770 31.48 29.21 8.49
CA GLY A 770 31.44 30.12 9.64
C GLY A 770 30.67 31.43 9.42
N GLN A 771 29.63 31.43 8.58
CA GLN A 771 28.81 32.62 8.27
C GLN A 771 27.32 32.43 8.62
N PRO A 772 26.97 32.06 9.88
CA PRO A 772 25.63 31.59 10.26
C PRO A 772 24.51 32.61 9.99
N HIS A 773 24.73 33.91 10.24
CA HIS A 773 23.71 34.94 9.94
C HIS A 773 23.35 35.01 8.43
N LYS A 774 24.33 34.78 7.53
CA LYS A 774 24.05 34.70 6.09
C LYS A 774 23.41 33.38 5.70
N ALA A 775 23.80 32.28 6.35
CA ALA A 775 23.18 30.98 6.17
C ALA A 775 21.67 31.05 6.52
N LEU A 776 21.33 31.64 7.67
CA LEU A 776 19.95 31.86 8.10
C LEU A 776 19.15 32.70 7.09
N GLN A 777 19.68 33.85 6.65
CA GLN A 777 19.03 34.68 5.62
C GLN A 777 18.78 33.92 4.31
N THR A 778 19.76 33.12 3.88
CA THR A 778 19.69 32.35 2.63
C THR A 778 18.73 31.16 2.73
N ALA A 779 18.68 30.49 3.89
CA ALA A 779 17.71 29.44 4.19
C ALA A 779 16.27 29.98 4.27
N GLN A 780 16.08 31.18 4.83
CA GLN A 780 14.78 31.84 4.89
C GLN A 780 14.29 32.23 3.49
N GLU A 781 15.17 32.73 2.61
CA GLU A 781 14.84 33.00 1.22
C GLU A 781 14.42 31.72 0.48
N ALA A 782 15.21 30.64 0.57
CA ALA A 782 14.88 29.34 -0.02
C ALA A 782 13.52 28.81 0.46
N THR A 783 13.29 28.83 1.77
CA THR A 783 12.05 28.36 2.39
C THR A 783 10.84 29.20 1.96
N ASN A 784 10.98 30.52 1.83
CA ASN A 784 9.89 31.39 1.38
C ASN A 784 9.52 31.16 -0.10
N LEU A 785 10.51 30.88 -0.96
CA LEU A 785 10.25 30.46 -2.34
C LEU A 785 9.51 29.11 -2.37
N TYR A 786 9.98 28.10 -1.63
CA TYR A 786 9.30 26.80 -1.59
C TYR A 786 7.92 26.83 -0.93
N ARG A 787 7.68 27.65 0.10
CA ARG A 787 6.33 27.91 0.65
C ARG A 787 5.39 28.58 -0.37
N THR A 788 5.94 29.28 -1.37
CA THR A 788 5.14 29.86 -2.46
C THR A 788 4.85 28.80 -3.52
N LEU A 789 5.86 28.03 -3.93
CA LEU A 789 5.74 26.95 -4.92
C LEU A 789 4.76 25.85 -4.44
N ALA A 790 4.89 25.39 -3.19
CA ALA A 790 4.04 24.35 -2.60
C ALA A 790 2.57 24.80 -2.40
N LYS A 791 2.27 26.10 -2.45
CA LYS A 791 0.88 26.61 -2.48
C LYS A 791 0.24 26.51 -3.88
N HIS A 792 1.05 26.45 -4.93
CA HIS A 792 0.58 26.35 -6.32
C HIS A 792 0.63 24.92 -6.86
N ASN A 793 1.64 24.13 -6.47
CA ASN A 793 1.70 22.69 -6.72
C ASN A 793 2.22 21.97 -5.45
N PRO A 794 1.32 21.51 -4.56
CA PRO A 794 1.72 20.80 -3.35
C PRO A 794 2.44 19.48 -3.63
N ALA A 795 2.00 18.73 -4.64
CA ALA A 795 2.52 17.41 -4.97
C ALA A 795 4.02 17.44 -5.36
N ALA A 796 4.42 18.42 -6.17
CA ALA A 796 5.81 18.58 -6.60
C ALA A 796 6.71 19.17 -5.50
N TYR A 797 6.25 20.19 -4.75
CA TYR A 797 7.15 21.05 -3.97
C TYR A 797 7.09 20.88 -2.44
N THR A 798 6.14 20.12 -1.91
CA THR A 798 6.11 19.81 -0.46
C THR A 798 7.35 19.03 0.03
N PRO A 799 7.93 18.07 -0.72
CA PRO A 799 9.18 17.41 -0.33
C PRO A 799 10.35 18.38 -0.11
N ASP A 800 10.61 19.25 -1.09
CA ASP A 800 11.67 20.25 -1.01
C ASP A 800 11.44 21.27 0.11
N LEU A 801 10.19 21.70 0.31
CA LEU A 801 9.82 22.57 1.42
C LEU A 801 10.15 21.92 2.77
N ALA A 802 9.83 20.63 2.96
CA ALA A 802 10.13 19.91 4.18
C ALA A 802 11.65 19.75 4.41
N VAL A 803 12.46 19.57 3.35
CA VAL A 803 13.94 19.66 3.45
C VAL A 803 14.39 21.04 3.92
N CYS A 804 13.89 22.11 3.29
CA CYS A 804 14.30 23.48 3.59
C CYS A 804 13.93 23.91 5.02
N LEU A 805 12.76 23.49 5.51
CA LEU A 805 12.31 23.76 6.87
C LEU A 805 13.20 23.10 7.94
N ILE A 806 13.68 21.86 7.74
CA ILE A 806 14.66 21.27 8.67
C ILE A 806 15.95 22.10 8.67
N ASN A 807 16.45 22.47 7.50
CA ASN A 807 17.69 23.25 7.39
C ASN A 807 17.53 24.65 8.02
N LEU A 808 16.39 25.31 7.84
CA LEU A 808 16.06 26.58 8.47
C LEU A 808 15.95 26.43 10.00
N ALA A 809 15.30 25.37 10.51
CA ALA A 809 15.21 25.09 11.94
C ALA A 809 16.60 24.92 12.58
N ASN A 810 17.51 24.23 11.89
CA ASN A 810 18.91 24.12 12.32
C ASN A 810 19.54 25.53 12.44
N ARG A 811 19.47 26.36 11.39
CA ARG A 811 20.08 27.71 11.39
C ARG A 811 19.43 28.72 12.33
N LEU A 812 18.16 28.54 12.67
CA LEU A 812 17.51 29.27 13.75
C LEU A 812 18.12 28.86 15.10
N ALA A 813 18.24 27.57 15.39
CA ALA A 813 18.84 27.08 16.63
C ALA A 813 20.33 27.47 16.78
N ASP A 814 21.11 27.40 15.70
CA ASP A 814 22.51 27.85 15.67
C ASP A 814 22.65 29.37 15.94
N ASN A 815 21.61 30.15 15.62
CA ASN A 815 21.51 31.58 15.88
C ASN A 815 20.84 31.91 17.25
N GLY A 816 20.58 30.91 18.09
CA GLY A 816 19.94 31.06 19.42
C GLY A 816 18.41 31.18 19.39
N GLN A 817 17.78 31.08 18.22
CA GLN A 817 16.34 31.26 18.01
C GLN A 817 15.56 29.95 18.26
N HIS A 818 15.70 29.39 19.46
CA HIS A 818 15.24 28.03 19.78
C HIS A 818 13.71 27.84 19.71
N HIS A 819 12.91 28.87 20.02
CA HIS A 819 11.45 28.81 19.88
C HIS A 819 11.00 28.74 18.41
N GLU A 820 11.58 29.57 17.56
CA GLU A 820 11.28 29.62 16.12
C GLU A 820 11.83 28.37 15.41
N ALA A 821 12.96 27.83 15.87
CA ALA A 821 13.50 26.55 15.44
C ALA A 821 12.52 25.39 15.73
N LEU A 822 11.95 25.33 16.95
CA LEU A 822 10.95 24.33 17.32
C LEU A 822 9.71 24.41 16.43
N GLN A 823 9.16 25.61 16.21
CA GLN A 823 7.99 25.79 15.32
C GLN A 823 8.29 25.33 13.89
N THR A 824 9.45 25.72 13.35
CA THR A 824 9.88 25.35 11.99
C THR A 824 10.12 23.84 11.85
N ALA A 825 10.71 23.20 12.87
CA ALA A 825 10.90 21.75 12.91
C ALA A 825 9.58 20.98 13.06
N GLN A 826 8.58 21.55 13.75
CA GLN A 826 7.25 20.96 13.85
C GLN A 826 6.50 21.04 12.52
N GLU A 827 6.60 22.16 11.78
CA GLU A 827 6.08 22.30 10.40
C GLU A 827 6.73 21.25 9.48
N ALA A 828 8.07 21.17 9.47
CA ALA A 828 8.82 20.16 8.72
C ALA A 828 8.38 18.73 9.05
N THR A 829 8.26 18.41 10.35
CA THR A 829 7.89 17.06 10.80
C THR A 829 6.44 16.71 10.43
N ASN A 830 5.53 17.68 10.46
CA ASN A 830 4.15 17.49 10.02
C ASN A 830 4.07 17.26 8.50
N LEU A 831 4.80 18.05 7.69
CA LEU A 831 4.92 17.78 6.25
C LEU A 831 5.55 16.42 5.98
N TYR A 832 6.59 16.03 6.73
CA TYR A 832 7.17 14.69 6.62
C TYR A 832 6.24 13.57 7.10
N ARG A 833 5.29 13.82 8.01
CA ARG A 833 4.23 12.84 8.35
C ARG A 833 3.21 12.70 7.21
N THR A 834 2.83 13.78 6.53
CA THR A 834 1.98 13.72 5.33
C THR A 834 2.69 13.02 4.17
N LEU A 835 3.90 13.47 3.81
CA LEU A 835 4.73 12.81 2.78
C LEU A 835 5.04 11.35 3.14
N ALA A 836 5.21 11.05 4.42
CA ALA A 836 5.31 9.67 4.90
C ALA A 836 4.01 8.91 4.62
N LYS A 837 2.84 9.42 5.00
CA LYS A 837 1.54 8.80 4.73
C LYS A 837 1.33 8.48 3.23
N HIS A 838 1.97 9.22 2.31
CA HIS A 838 1.80 9.05 0.86
C HIS A 838 2.88 8.21 0.15
N ASN A 839 4.19 8.41 0.37
CA ASN A 839 5.23 7.59 -0.30
C ASN A 839 6.18 6.89 0.68
N PRO A 840 5.85 5.64 1.06
CA PRO A 840 6.66 4.43 0.88
C PRO A 840 8.16 4.52 1.18
N ALA A 841 8.96 3.95 0.29
CA ALA A 841 10.40 3.88 0.47
C ALA A 841 11.07 5.25 0.68
N ALA A 842 10.54 6.32 0.04
CA ALA A 842 11.20 7.62 -0.02
C ALA A 842 11.29 8.34 1.35
N TYR A 843 10.16 8.66 1.98
CA TYR A 843 10.15 9.69 3.04
C TYR A 843 10.30 9.18 4.49
N THR A 844 10.41 7.87 4.72
CA THR A 844 10.46 7.29 6.08
C THR A 844 11.75 7.61 6.82
N PRO A 845 12.95 7.49 6.19
CA PRO A 845 14.20 7.92 6.81
C PRO A 845 14.18 9.43 7.12
N ASN A 846 13.55 10.23 6.25
CA ASN A 846 13.43 11.68 6.43
C ASN A 846 12.49 12.04 7.60
N LEU A 847 11.36 11.36 7.76
CA LEU A 847 10.50 11.52 8.94
C LEU A 847 11.26 11.19 10.23
N ALA A 848 11.96 10.06 10.30
CA ALA A 848 12.74 9.70 11.48
C ALA A 848 13.87 10.71 11.78
N ARG A 849 14.50 11.27 10.74
CA ARG A 849 15.47 12.38 10.87
C ARG A 849 14.81 13.66 11.38
N SER A 850 13.63 14.00 10.88
CA SER A 850 12.85 15.17 11.32
C SER A 850 12.43 15.06 12.79
N LEU A 851 11.91 13.90 13.19
CA LEU A 851 11.55 13.58 14.57
C LEU A 851 12.77 13.66 15.51
N ASN A 852 13.92 13.14 15.08
CA ASN A 852 15.15 13.21 15.87
C ASN A 852 15.64 14.65 16.09
N ASN A 853 15.46 15.55 15.11
CA ASN A 853 15.75 16.98 15.28
C ASN A 853 14.66 17.69 16.11
N LEU A 854 13.38 17.37 15.91
CA LEU A 854 12.28 17.90 16.71
C LEU A 854 12.42 17.56 18.19
N ALA A 855 12.88 16.35 18.53
CA ALA A 855 13.19 15.96 19.91
C ALA A 855 14.28 16.84 20.54
N ILE A 856 15.31 17.24 19.79
CA ILE A 856 16.35 18.17 20.25
C ILE A 856 15.75 19.55 20.57
N TYR A 857 14.85 20.06 19.73
CA TYR A 857 14.23 21.38 19.93
C TYR A 857 13.11 21.38 20.98
N LEU A 858 12.50 20.23 21.26
CA LEU A 858 11.59 20.06 22.40
C LEU A 858 12.36 20.08 23.72
N ASP A 859 13.51 19.40 23.78
CA ASP A 859 14.36 19.36 24.98
C ASP A 859 15.00 20.73 25.27
N SER A 860 15.53 21.41 24.24
CA SER A 860 16.09 22.77 24.40
C SER A 860 15.07 23.81 24.88
N ASN A 861 13.78 23.56 24.66
CA ASN A 861 12.69 24.45 25.01
C ASN A 861 11.90 23.98 26.24
N GLY A 862 12.51 23.14 27.09
CA GLY A 862 11.96 22.74 28.38
C GLY A 862 10.83 21.70 28.31
N GLN A 863 10.72 20.93 27.23
CA GLN A 863 9.64 19.94 27.03
C GLN A 863 10.17 18.49 26.96
N PRO A 864 10.95 18.01 27.96
CA PRO A 864 11.68 16.75 27.89
C PRO A 864 10.77 15.52 27.78
N HIS A 865 9.56 15.55 28.35
CA HIS A 865 8.57 14.47 28.18
C HIS A 865 8.15 14.29 26.70
N LYS A 866 7.95 15.40 25.97
CA LYS A 866 7.64 15.34 24.54
C LYS A 866 8.87 14.92 23.73
N ALA A 867 10.05 15.45 24.07
CA ALA A 867 11.32 15.06 23.44
C ALA A 867 11.55 13.54 23.49
N LEU A 868 11.30 12.91 24.66
CA LEU A 868 11.35 11.46 24.82
C LEU A 868 10.33 10.74 23.93
N GLN A 869 9.07 11.18 23.87
CA GLN A 869 8.06 10.58 23.00
C GLN A 869 8.46 10.65 21.52
N THR A 870 8.91 11.81 21.05
CA THR A 870 9.36 12.04 19.66
C THR A 870 10.63 11.26 19.32
N ALA A 871 11.58 11.15 20.24
CA ALA A 871 12.77 10.32 20.05
C ALA A 871 12.44 8.82 20.04
N GLN A 872 11.45 8.38 20.82
CA GLN A 872 10.98 7.00 20.84
C GLN A 872 10.27 6.63 19.52
N GLU A 873 9.52 7.56 18.91
CA GLU A 873 8.97 7.45 17.55
C GLU A 873 10.11 7.28 16.51
N ALA A 874 11.10 8.18 16.53
CA ALA A 874 12.27 8.13 15.63
C ALA A 874 13.07 6.82 15.73
N VAL A 875 13.32 6.32 16.94
CA VAL A 875 13.99 5.03 17.17
C VAL A 875 13.13 3.85 16.71
N THR A 876 11.82 3.91 16.88
CA THR A 876 10.90 2.84 16.43
C THR A 876 10.96 2.67 14.92
N ILE A 877 10.90 3.78 14.18
CA ILE A 877 11.06 3.80 12.71
C ILE A 877 12.46 3.30 12.31
N ARG A 878 13.53 3.84 12.92
CA ARG A 878 14.91 3.46 12.58
C ARG A 878 15.24 2.00 12.88
N ARG A 879 14.62 1.38 13.89
CA ARG A 879 14.73 -0.08 14.14
C ARG A 879 14.11 -0.92 13.04
N LYS A 880 12.99 -0.50 12.44
CA LYS A 880 12.41 -1.19 11.27
C LYS A 880 13.28 -1.02 10.04
N LEU A 881 13.66 0.21 9.72
CA LEU A 881 14.55 0.51 8.59
C LEU A 881 15.84 -0.33 8.66
N ALA A 882 16.48 -0.40 9.84
CA ALA A 882 17.66 -1.24 10.07
C ALA A 882 17.38 -2.76 10.08
N LYS A 883 16.15 -3.23 10.27
CA LYS A 883 15.76 -4.64 10.10
C LYS A 883 15.70 -5.03 8.62
N HIS A 884 15.19 -4.14 7.76
CA HIS A 884 15.06 -4.41 6.31
C HIS A 884 16.35 -4.13 5.53
N ASN A 885 17.06 -3.04 5.83
CA ASN A 885 18.37 -2.72 5.27
C ASN A 885 19.35 -2.32 6.39
N PRO A 886 20.03 -3.30 7.03
CA PRO A 886 20.99 -3.04 8.09
C PRO A 886 22.16 -2.16 7.63
N ALA A 887 22.62 -2.32 6.39
CA ALA A 887 23.79 -1.61 5.87
C ALA A 887 23.55 -0.10 5.77
N ALA A 888 22.37 0.32 5.29
CA ALA A 888 22.01 1.73 5.17
C ALA A 888 21.68 2.36 6.53
N TYR A 889 20.86 1.70 7.35
CA TYR A 889 20.15 2.38 8.46
C TYR A 889 20.67 2.06 9.87
N THR A 890 21.57 1.11 10.05
CA THR A 890 22.21 0.85 11.36
C THR A 890 22.98 2.06 11.92
N PRO A 891 23.73 2.86 11.12
CA PRO A 891 24.36 4.09 11.60
C PRO A 891 23.34 5.10 12.16
N ASP A 892 22.23 5.28 11.46
CA ASP A 892 21.16 6.20 11.86
C ASP A 892 20.43 5.72 13.13
N LEU A 893 20.16 4.41 13.23
CA LEU A 893 19.63 3.81 14.45
C LEU A 893 20.56 4.07 15.65
N ALA A 894 21.87 3.91 15.48
CA ALA A 894 22.84 4.18 16.53
C ALA A 894 22.90 5.66 16.95
N VAL A 895 22.66 6.62 16.04
CA VAL A 895 22.47 8.04 16.38
C VAL A 895 21.24 8.23 17.27
N SER A 896 20.07 7.74 16.84
CA SER A 896 18.81 8.00 17.55
C SER A 896 18.70 7.27 18.87
N LEU A 897 19.27 6.06 19.01
CA LEU A 897 19.40 5.39 20.31
C LEU A 897 20.28 6.21 21.27
N ASN A 898 21.39 6.76 20.79
CA ASN A 898 22.29 7.56 21.61
C ASN A 898 21.66 8.89 22.08
N ASN A 899 20.71 9.44 21.31
CA ASN A 899 19.86 10.58 21.72
C ASN A 899 18.73 10.14 22.67
N LEU A 900 18.02 9.04 22.36
CA LEU A 900 16.96 8.49 23.22
C LEU A 900 17.49 8.15 24.62
N ALA A 901 18.73 7.66 24.73
CA ALA A 901 19.40 7.44 26.01
C ALA A 901 19.57 8.73 26.85
N ILE A 902 19.69 9.90 26.23
CA ILE A 902 19.75 11.19 26.93
C ILE A 902 18.35 11.57 27.43
N TYR A 903 17.31 11.43 26.61
CA TYR A 903 15.95 11.78 27.00
C TYR A 903 15.32 10.78 27.98
N LEU A 904 15.73 9.51 27.97
CA LEU A 904 15.36 8.55 29.03
C LEU A 904 15.94 8.96 30.38
N ASP A 905 17.16 9.51 30.38
CA ASP A 905 17.87 9.93 31.58
C ASP A 905 17.28 11.23 32.17
N SER A 906 17.07 12.27 31.35
CA SER A 906 16.47 13.53 31.79
C SER A 906 15.04 13.37 32.32
N ASN A 907 14.33 12.33 31.88
CA ASN A 907 13.01 11.94 32.38
C ASN A 907 13.04 10.86 33.49
N GLY A 908 14.18 10.66 34.16
CA GLY A 908 14.28 9.83 35.37
C GLY A 908 14.20 8.32 35.14
N GLN A 909 14.60 7.82 33.98
CA GLN A 909 14.59 6.38 33.64
C GLN A 909 16.03 5.83 33.38
N PRO A 910 16.99 6.01 34.31
CA PRO A 910 18.43 5.82 34.05
C PRO A 910 18.83 4.37 33.75
N HIS A 911 18.08 3.38 34.25
CA HIS A 911 18.28 1.97 33.87
C HIS A 911 17.94 1.69 32.39
N LYS A 912 16.87 2.29 31.86
CA LYS A 912 16.56 2.19 30.41
C LYS A 912 17.58 2.99 29.61
N ALA A 913 17.92 4.19 30.07
CA ALA A 913 18.93 5.05 29.46
C ALA A 913 20.27 4.32 29.26
N LEU A 914 20.73 3.57 30.26
CA LEU A 914 21.92 2.72 30.18
C LEU A 914 21.75 1.62 29.12
N GLN A 915 20.64 0.88 29.12
CA GLN A 915 20.39 -0.19 28.13
C GLN A 915 20.44 0.37 26.69
N THR A 916 19.79 1.52 26.45
CA THR A 916 19.77 2.18 25.13
C THR A 916 21.15 2.73 24.73
N ALA A 917 21.92 3.30 25.66
CA ALA A 917 23.30 3.74 25.40
C ALA A 917 24.23 2.54 25.09
N GLN A 918 24.01 1.41 25.74
CA GLN A 918 24.79 0.18 25.53
C GLN A 918 24.50 -0.45 24.16
N GLU A 919 23.23 -0.44 23.73
CA GLU A 919 22.80 -0.82 22.38
C GLU A 919 23.48 0.07 21.33
N ALA A 920 23.37 1.41 21.46
CA ALA A 920 24.02 2.37 20.56
C ALA A 920 25.54 2.16 20.46
N THR A 921 26.21 2.00 21.59
CA THR A 921 27.66 1.73 21.65
C THR A 921 28.02 0.42 20.94
N ASN A 922 27.22 -0.63 21.09
CA ASN A 922 27.49 -1.93 20.45
C ASN A 922 27.28 -1.90 18.93
N LEU A 923 26.29 -1.14 18.45
CA LEU A 923 26.15 -0.84 17.01
C LEU A 923 27.38 -0.06 16.50
N TYR A 924 27.81 1.00 17.19
CA TYR A 924 29.01 1.75 16.79
C TYR A 924 30.32 0.94 16.87
N ARG A 925 30.49 0.05 17.86
CA ARG A 925 31.62 -0.88 17.91
C ARG A 925 31.62 -1.87 16.74
N THR A 926 30.45 -2.20 16.20
CA THR A 926 30.32 -3.06 15.01
C THR A 926 30.65 -2.26 13.74
N LEU A 927 30.03 -1.11 13.56
CA LEU A 927 30.29 -0.19 12.45
C LEU A 927 31.76 0.21 12.35
N ALA A 928 32.40 0.57 13.47
CA ALA A 928 33.81 0.97 13.52
C ALA A 928 34.80 -0.19 13.29
N LYS A 929 34.38 -1.46 13.39
CA LYS A 929 35.20 -2.61 12.95
C LYS A 929 35.22 -2.74 11.42
N HIS A 930 34.12 -2.41 10.75
CA HIS A 930 34.00 -2.50 9.29
C HIS A 930 34.53 -1.24 8.58
N ASN A 931 34.26 -0.04 9.12
CA ASN A 931 34.80 1.22 8.63
C ASN A 931 35.25 2.10 9.82
N PRO A 932 36.51 1.94 10.29
CA PRO A 932 37.05 2.73 11.39
C PRO A 932 37.08 4.23 11.06
N ALA A 933 37.44 4.60 9.83
CA ALA A 933 37.60 5.98 9.41
C ALA A 933 36.29 6.80 9.52
N ALA A 934 35.16 6.19 9.17
CA ALA A 934 33.85 6.83 9.30
C ALA A 934 33.33 6.83 10.75
N TYR A 935 33.43 5.72 11.47
CA TYR A 935 32.62 5.51 12.69
C TYR A 935 33.36 5.59 14.03
N THR A 936 34.70 5.64 14.04
CA THR A 936 35.46 5.87 15.30
C THR A 936 35.08 7.17 16.03
N PRO A 937 34.80 8.32 15.36
CA PRO A 937 34.31 9.53 16.03
C PRO A 937 32.99 9.30 16.77
N ASN A 938 32.00 8.67 16.12
CA ASN A 938 30.69 8.40 16.71
C ASN A 938 30.76 7.37 17.85
N LEU A 939 31.62 6.35 17.72
CA LEU A 939 31.92 5.43 18.81
C LEU A 939 32.46 6.18 20.04
N ALA A 940 33.40 7.12 19.86
CA ALA A 940 33.96 7.91 20.95
C ALA A 940 32.93 8.86 21.60
N VAL A 941 31.92 9.33 20.85
CA VAL A 941 30.74 10.04 21.41
C VAL A 941 29.89 9.08 22.26
N SER A 942 29.51 7.92 21.71
CA SER A 942 28.59 7.00 22.37
C SER A 942 29.19 6.37 23.63
N LEU A 943 30.48 6.03 23.62
CA LEU A 943 31.23 5.59 24.81
C LEU A 943 31.23 6.67 25.91
N ASN A 944 31.38 7.95 25.58
CA ASN A 944 31.31 9.03 26.57
C ASN A 944 29.90 9.17 27.18
N ASN A 945 28.85 8.92 26.39
CA ASN A 945 27.48 8.90 26.91
C ASN A 945 27.26 7.68 27.81
N LEU A 946 27.66 6.48 27.35
CA LEU A 946 27.60 5.23 28.10
C LEU A 946 28.34 5.31 29.44
N ALA A 947 29.54 5.90 29.46
CA ALA A 947 30.32 6.12 30.69
C ALA A 947 29.57 6.97 31.73
N ASN A 948 28.76 7.94 31.29
CA ASN A 948 27.91 8.70 32.21
C ASN A 948 26.69 7.87 32.65
N ARG A 949 25.99 7.18 31.74
CA ARG A 949 24.85 6.30 32.10
C ARG A 949 25.23 5.14 33.03
N LEU A 950 26.47 4.64 32.94
CA LEU A 950 27.03 3.67 33.89
C LEU A 950 27.23 4.28 35.28
N ALA A 951 27.95 5.40 35.38
CA ALA A 951 28.27 6.01 36.67
C ALA A 951 27.05 6.58 37.38
N ASP A 952 26.07 7.11 36.65
CA ASP A 952 24.83 7.63 37.21
C ASP A 952 23.89 6.48 37.67
N ASN A 953 24.14 5.23 37.22
CA ASN A 953 23.62 3.98 37.80
C ASN A 953 24.54 3.36 38.89
N GLY A 954 25.60 4.06 39.33
CA GLY A 954 26.54 3.59 40.35
C GLY A 954 27.64 2.64 39.86
N GLN A 955 27.73 2.37 38.56
CA GLN A 955 28.71 1.43 37.97
C GLN A 955 30.07 2.12 37.70
N HIS A 956 30.66 2.72 38.73
CA HIS A 956 31.81 3.63 38.61
C HIS A 956 33.06 3.01 37.96
N HIS A 957 33.38 1.75 38.26
CA HIS A 957 34.53 1.06 37.68
C HIS A 957 34.37 0.81 36.16
N GLU A 958 33.17 0.43 35.72
CA GLU A 958 32.86 0.17 34.31
C GLU A 958 32.72 1.49 33.53
N ALA A 959 32.19 2.52 34.18
CA ALA A 959 32.18 3.90 33.68
C ALA A 959 33.60 4.43 33.45
N LEU A 960 34.54 4.20 34.37
CA LEU A 960 35.93 4.59 34.25
C LEU A 960 36.60 3.92 33.03
N GLN A 961 36.45 2.60 32.89
CA GLN A 961 36.98 1.87 31.73
C GLN A 961 36.43 2.42 30.41
N THR A 962 35.12 2.68 30.35
CA THR A 962 34.44 3.21 29.16
C THR A 962 34.88 4.65 28.84
N ALA A 963 35.06 5.51 29.85
CA ALA A 963 35.59 6.87 29.69
C ALA A 963 37.06 6.86 29.21
N GLN A 964 37.84 5.87 29.65
CA GLN A 964 39.23 5.70 29.22
C GLN A 964 39.33 5.23 27.75
N GLU A 965 38.45 4.31 27.31
CA GLU A 965 38.31 3.92 25.89
C GLU A 965 37.98 5.14 25.03
N ALA A 966 36.94 5.90 25.39
CA ALA A 966 36.51 7.10 24.66
C ALA A 966 37.64 8.15 24.56
N THR A 967 38.35 8.39 25.66
CA THR A 967 39.44 9.38 25.72
C THR A 967 40.64 8.95 24.88
N ASN A 968 40.96 7.64 24.84
CA ASN A 968 42.04 7.13 24.00
C ASN A 968 41.70 7.22 22.50
N LEU A 969 40.44 6.99 22.11
CA LEU A 969 39.97 7.26 20.74
C LEU A 969 40.11 8.75 20.40
N TYR A 970 39.70 9.66 21.29
CA TYR A 970 39.85 11.10 21.05
C TYR A 970 41.29 11.59 21.02
N ARG A 971 42.21 11.01 21.82
CA ARG A 971 43.66 11.31 21.70
C ARG A 971 44.20 10.89 20.32
N THR A 972 43.78 9.75 19.79
CA THR A 972 44.14 9.31 18.44
C THR A 972 43.54 10.24 17.37
N LEU A 973 42.24 10.55 17.45
CA LEU A 973 41.57 11.44 16.49
C LEU A 973 42.17 12.85 16.49
N ALA A 974 42.43 13.43 17.67
CA ALA A 974 43.06 14.75 17.79
C ALA A 974 44.53 14.78 17.33
N LYS A 975 45.25 13.64 17.37
CA LYS A 975 46.59 13.53 16.78
C LYS A 975 46.56 13.62 15.25
N HIS A 976 45.50 13.13 14.61
CA HIS A 976 45.34 13.16 13.14
C HIS A 976 44.67 14.43 12.63
N ASN A 977 43.65 14.94 13.33
CA ASN A 977 43.02 16.23 13.04
C ASN A 977 42.79 17.02 14.34
N PRO A 978 43.79 17.82 14.78
CA PRO A 978 43.70 18.60 16.00
C PRO A 978 42.56 19.64 15.98
N ALA A 979 42.33 20.26 14.82
CA ALA A 979 41.34 21.32 14.66
C ALA A 979 39.90 20.82 14.90
N ALA A 980 39.57 19.62 14.41
CA ALA A 980 38.26 19.02 14.62
C ALA A 980 38.08 18.44 16.04
N TYR A 981 39.08 17.70 16.56
CA TYR A 981 38.84 16.80 17.70
C TYR A 981 39.44 17.24 19.05
N THR A 982 40.24 18.30 19.11
CA THR A 982 40.73 18.84 20.40
C THR A 982 39.60 19.25 21.36
N PRO A 983 38.49 19.89 20.92
CA PRO A 983 37.35 20.19 21.80
C PRO A 983 36.69 18.95 22.39
N ASN A 984 36.58 17.86 21.61
CA ASN A 984 36.01 16.59 22.05
C ASN A 984 36.95 15.86 23.02
N LEU A 985 38.26 15.90 22.77
CA LEU A 985 39.27 15.38 23.70
C LEU A 985 39.19 16.10 25.06
N ALA A 986 39.12 17.43 25.08
CA ALA A 986 38.98 18.21 26.30
C ALA A 986 37.66 17.92 27.06
N LYS A 987 36.56 17.62 26.35
CA LYS A 987 35.31 17.14 26.95
C LYS A 987 35.47 15.74 27.56
N SER A 988 36.11 14.83 26.82
CA SER A 988 36.36 13.45 27.25
C SER A 988 37.26 13.36 28.48
N LEU A 989 38.32 14.17 28.53
CA LEU A 989 39.23 14.27 29.68
C LEU A 989 38.50 14.79 30.93
N ASN A 990 37.59 15.76 30.81
CA ASN A 990 36.78 16.20 31.94
C ASN A 990 35.85 15.10 32.48
N ASN A 991 35.24 14.29 31.60
CA ASN A 991 34.45 13.14 32.01
C ASN A 991 35.33 12.08 32.70
N LEU A 992 36.49 11.75 32.11
CA LEU A 992 37.45 10.80 32.68
C LEU A 992 37.98 11.26 34.05
N ALA A 993 38.26 12.55 34.23
CA ALA A 993 38.66 13.12 35.52
C ALA A 993 37.58 12.96 36.61
N ASN A 994 36.29 13.03 36.23
CA ASN A 994 35.21 12.71 37.17
C ASN A 994 35.21 11.22 37.51
N ARG A 995 35.26 10.33 36.51
CA ARG A 995 35.16 8.87 36.77
C ARG A 995 36.39 8.30 37.47
N LEU A 996 37.55 8.93 37.35
CA LEU A 996 38.72 8.66 38.20
C LEU A 996 38.45 9.07 39.66
N ALA A 997 37.88 10.26 39.90
CA ALA A 997 37.58 10.74 41.25
C ALA A 997 36.46 9.94 41.94
N ASP A 998 35.42 9.54 41.21
CA ASP A 998 34.36 8.64 41.69
C ASP A 998 34.94 7.30 42.19
N ASN A 999 36.01 6.84 41.54
CA ASN A 999 36.74 5.61 41.85
C ASN A 999 37.88 5.82 42.88
N GLY A 1000 37.97 6.99 43.52
CA GLY A 1000 38.97 7.34 44.53
C GLY A 1000 40.36 7.73 44.00
N GLN A 1001 40.55 7.78 42.68
CA GLN A 1001 41.85 8.02 42.03
C GLN A 1001 42.16 9.53 41.90
N HIS A 1002 42.11 10.25 43.02
CA HIS A 1002 42.12 11.72 43.07
C HIS A 1002 43.35 12.39 42.42
N HIS A 1003 44.54 11.80 42.53
CA HIS A 1003 45.76 12.34 41.91
C HIS A 1003 45.73 12.25 40.38
N GLU A 1004 45.24 11.13 39.84
CA GLU A 1004 45.14 10.90 38.39
C GLU A 1004 43.97 11.71 37.80
N ALA A 1005 42.87 11.83 38.55
CA ALA A 1005 41.77 12.73 38.27
C ALA A 1005 42.22 14.20 38.14
N LEU A 1006 43.06 14.67 39.06
CA LEU A 1006 43.64 16.01 39.03
C LEU A 1006 44.49 16.25 37.78
N GLN A 1007 45.42 15.34 37.47
CA GLN A 1007 46.24 15.44 36.25
C GLN A 1007 45.38 15.52 34.98
N THR A 1008 44.33 14.70 34.92
CA THR A 1008 43.40 14.64 33.78
C THR A 1008 42.55 15.92 33.66
N ALA A 1009 42.07 16.48 34.79
CA ALA A 1009 41.36 17.76 34.81
C ALA A 1009 42.27 18.94 34.41
N GLN A 1010 43.56 18.87 34.73
CA GLN A 1010 44.54 19.89 34.35
C GLN A 1010 44.84 19.84 32.84
N GLU A 1011 44.95 18.64 32.23
CA GLU A 1011 45.05 18.46 30.78
C GLU A 1011 43.83 19.07 30.06
N ALA A 1012 42.62 18.71 30.50
CA ALA A 1012 41.37 19.22 29.95
C ALA A 1012 41.27 20.75 30.02
N THR A 1013 41.63 21.33 31.16
CA THR A 1013 41.56 22.79 31.40
C THR A 1013 42.60 23.54 30.57
N ASN A 1014 43.80 22.97 30.38
CA ASN A 1014 44.82 23.57 29.53
C ASN A 1014 44.41 23.57 28.04
N LEU A 1015 43.77 22.49 27.57
CA LEU A 1015 43.19 22.46 26.21
C LEU A 1015 42.08 23.52 26.07
N TYR A 1016 41.18 23.65 27.05
CA TYR A 1016 40.14 24.67 27.00
C TYR A 1016 40.66 26.11 27.12
N ARG A 1017 41.75 26.38 27.86
CA ARG A 1017 42.41 27.70 27.83
C ARG A 1017 42.96 28.04 26.44
N THR A 1018 43.58 27.09 25.75
CA THR A 1018 44.03 27.27 24.36
C THR A 1018 42.86 27.52 23.41
N LEU A 1019 41.79 26.71 23.50
CA LEU A 1019 40.60 26.86 22.66
C LEU A 1019 39.91 28.21 22.89
N ALA A 1020 39.70 28.63 24.14
CA ALA A 1020 39.10 29.92 24.50
C ALA A 1020 39.99 31.11 24.10
N LYS A 1021 41.32 30.96 24.04
CA LYS A 1021 42.22 32.00 23.51
C LYS A 1021 42.05 32.21 21.99
N HIS A 1022 41.68 31.18 21.24
CA HIS A 1022 41.46 31.26 19.79
C HIS A 1022 40.02 31.60 19.41
N ASN A 1023 39.02 31.08 20.13
CA ASN A 1023 37.62 31.45 19.99
C ASN A 1023 36.97 31.61 21.38
N PRO A 1024 36.99 32.82 21.97
CA PRO A 1024 36.43 33.08 23.28
C PRO A 1024 34.93 32.81 23.35
N ALA A 1025 34.17 33.19 22.31
CA ALA A 1025 32.72 33.05 22.29
C ALA A 1025 32.27 31.59 22.39
N ALA A 1026 32.92 30.69 21.64
CA ALA A 1026 32.57 29.27 21.66
C ALA A 1026 33.02 28.54 22.94
N TYR A 1027 34.19 28.87 23.50
CA TYR A 1027 34.86 27.99 24.48
C TYR A 1027 35.01 28.57 25.90
N THR A 1028 34.66 29.84 26.15
CA THR A 1028 34.67 30.38 27.52
C THR A 1028 33.76 29.61 28.49
N PRO A 1029 32.52 29.20 28.12
CA PRO A 1029 31.67 28.39 28.99
C PRO A 1029 32.29 27.02 29.32
N ASN A 1030 32.95 26.38 28.36
CA ASN A 1030 33.64 25.10 28.58
C ASN A 1030 34.86 25.25 29.49
N LEU A 1031 35.63 26.33 29.32
CA LEU A 1031 36.75 26.66 30.21
C LEU A 1031 36.25 26.87 31.65
N ALA A 1032 35.19 27.64 31.87
CA ALA A 1032 34.62 27.86 33.19
C ALA A 1032 34.16 26.54 33.84
N LYS A 1033 33.48 25.66 33.09
CA LYS A 1033 33.11 24.32 33.56
C LYS A 1033 34.33 23.45 33.90
N SER A 1034 35.39 23.51 33.09
CA SER A 1034 36.64 22.76 33.30
C SER A 1034 37.39 23.24 34.54
N LEU A 1035 37.44 24.55 34.76
CA LEU A 1035 38.02 25.17 35.96
C LEU A 1035 37.26 24.77 37.23
N ASN A 1036 35.92 24.68 37.18
CA ASN A 1036 35.14 24.21 38.33
C ASN A 1036 35.40 22.72 38.65
N ASN A 1037 35.63 21.88 37.63
CA ASN A 1037 36.07 20.50 37.85
C ASN A 1037 37.48 20.45 38.46
N LEU A 1038 38.44 21.18 37.87
CA LEU A 1038 39.81 21.30 38.37
C LEU A 1038 39.85 21.80 39.83
N ALA A 1039 39.01 22.77 40.19
CA ALA A 1039 38.89 23.28 41.57
C ALA A 1039 38.45 22.18 42.56
N ASN A 1040 37.47 21.35 42.18
CA ASN A 1040 37.08 20.20 42.99
C ASN A 1040 38.23 19.19 43.13
N ARG A 1041 38.89 18.81 42.02
CA ARG A 1041 40.01 17.85 42.05
C ARG A 1041 41.22 18.35 42.85
N LEU A 1042 41.51 19.66 42.81
CA LEU A 1042 42.51 20.30 43.66
C LEU A 1042 42.10 20.25 45.15
N ALA A 1043 40.83 20.52 45.45
CA ALA A 1043 40.32 20.46 46.83
C ALA A 1043 40.31 19.02 47.40
N ASP A 1044 39.96 18.03 46.58
CA ASP A 1044 40.01 16.60 46.93
C ASP A 1044 41.46 16.16 47.21
N ASN A 1045 42.43 16.66 46.43
CA ASN A 1045 43.87 16.44 46.63
C ASN A 1045 44.49 17.35 47.70
N GLY A 1046 43.69 18.11 48.47
CA GLY A 1046 44.14 18.96 49.57
C GLY A 1046 44.81 20.29 49.18
N GLN A 1047 44.92 20.61 47.89
CA GLN A 1047 45.56 21.81 47.34
C GLN A 1047 44.62 23.02 47.40
N ARG A 1048 44.33 23.46 48.63
CA ARG A 1048 43.28 24.44 48.95
C ARG A 1048 43.49 25.82 48.30
N HIS A 1049 44.73 26.29 48.19
CA HIS A 1049 45.02 27.62 47.65
C HIS A 1049 44.75 27.67 46.14
N GLU A 1050 45.24 26.66 45.43
CA GLU A 1050 45.04 26.46 43.99
C GLU A 1050 43.57 26.17 43.68
N ALA A 1051 42.88 25.39 44.52
CA ALA A 1051 41.45 25.13 44.41
C ALA A 1051 40.61 26.42 44.50
N LEU A 1052 40.95 27.33 45.43
CA LEU A 1052 40.31 28.64 45.55
C LEU A 1052 40.56 29.51 44.31
N GLN A 1053 41.79 29.52 43.77
CA GLN A 1053 42.11 30.26 42.54
C GLN A 1053 41.31 29.74 41.34
N ALA A 1054 41.26 28.41 41.13
CA ALA A 1054 40.51 27.81 40.03
C ALA A 1054 39.00 28.03 40.16
N ALA A 1055 38.44 27.94 41.38
CA ALA A 1055 37.05 28.26 41.65
C ALA A 1055 36.74 29.73 41.37
N GLN A 1056 37.61 30.65 41.80
CA GLN A 1056 37.44 32.08 41.55
C GLN A 1056 37.55 32.43 40.05
N GLU A 1057 38.46 31.81 39.29
CA GLU A 1057 38.53 31.96 37.83
C GLU A 1057 37.23 31.48 37.16
N ALA A 1058 36.71 30.31 37.55
CA ALA A 1058 35.43 29.81 37.07
C ALA A 1058 34.25 30.73 37.42
N THR A 1059 34.18 31.23 38.66
CA THR A 1059 33.14 32.16 39.13
C THR A 1059 33.17 33.45 38.32
N ASN A 1060 34.34 34.06 38.11
CA ASN A 1060 34.49 35.30 37.33
C ASN A 1060 34.05 35.11 35.87
N LEU A 1061 34.41 33.99 35.24
CA LEU A 1061 33.99 33.69 33.86
C LEU A 1061 32.47 33.49 33.77
N TYR A 1062 31.85 32.75 34.69
CA TYR A 1062 30.40 32.58 34.72
C TYR A 1062 29.66 33.87 35.07
N GLN A 1063 30.17 34.71 35.96
CA GLN A 1063 29.58 36.02 36.28
C GLN A 1063 29.52 36.91 35.03
N LYS A 1064 30.58 36.91 34.20
CA LYS A 1064 30.57 37.57 32.90
C LYS A 1064 29.52 36.95 31.96
N LEU A 1065 29.52 35.63 31.78
CA LEU A 1065 28.58 34.94 30.90
C LEU A 1065 27.10 35.18 31.29
N VAL A 1066 26.80 35.23 32.59
CA VAL A 1066 25.46 35.56 33.12
C VAL A 1066 25.07 37.03 32.88
N SER A 1067 26.03 37.94 32.77
CA SER A 1067 25.76 39.34 32.36
C SER A 1067 25.47 39.49 30.86
N GLU A 1068 25.91 38.55 30.04
CA GLU A 1068 25.67 38.51 28.59
C GLU A 1068 24.39 37.70 28.27
N HIS A 1069 24.17 36.54 28.92
CA HIS A 1069 23.01 35.66 28.73
C HIS A 1069 22.55 35.02 30.06
N PHE A 1070 21.65 35.69 30.79
CA PHE A 1070 21.25 35.30 32.15
C PHE A 1070 20.67 33.88 32.25
N GLN A 1071 19.60 33.56 31.50
CA GLN A 1071 18.92 32.26 31.56
C GLN A 1071 19.89 31.10 31.24
N ALA A 1072 20.69 31.21 30.19
CA ALA A 1072 21.56 30.15 29.69
C ALA A 1072 22.66 29.71 30.69
N PHE A 1073 23.14 30.62 31.55
CA PHE A 1073 24.31 30.36 32.40
C PHE A 1073 24.05 30.38 33.91
N SER A 1074 22.90 30.90 34.37
CA SER A 1074 22.63 31.09 35.81
C SER A 1074 22.69 29.80 36.65
N GLY A 1075 22.17 28.68 36.13
CA GLY A 1075 22.27 27.39 36.81
C GLY A 1075 23.73 26.92 36.98
N SER A 1076 24.55 27.06 35.94
CA SER A 1076 25.99 26.73 36.02
C SER A 1076 26.77 27.68 36.93
N PHE A 1077 26.39 28.97 36.95
CA PHE A 1077 26.95 29.96 37.87
C PHE A 1077 26.61 29.62 39.33
N ALA A 1078 25.37 29.28 39.64
CA ALA A 1078 24.95 28.86 40.98
C ALA A 1078 25.68 27.57 41.45
N THR A 1079 25.88 26.58 40.57
CA THR A 1079 26.70 25.39 40.87
C THR A 1079 28.17 25.75 41.15
N THR A 1080 28.73 26.69 40.41
CA THR A 1080 30.11 27.18 40.59
C THR A 1080 30.25 27.98 41.89
N LEU A 1081 29.27 28.81 42.24
CA LEU A 1081 29.21 29.55 43.51
C LEU A 1081 29.14 28.59 44.71
N GLU A 1082 28.34 27.52 44.67
CA GLU A 1082 28.37 26.53 45.77
C GLU A 1082 29.69 25.76 45.83
N THR A 1083 30.29 25.44 44.68
CA THR A 1083 31.63 24.82 44.65
C THR A 1083 32.65 25.74 45.35
N TYR A 1084 32.66 27.03 45.00
CA TYR A 1084 33.55 28.02 45.61
C TYR A 1084 33.29 28.20 47.11
N ALA A 1085 32.02 28.29 47.53
CA ALA A 1085 31.65 28.38 48.94
C ALA A 1085 32.09 27.14 49.75
N SER A 1086 31.91 25.93 49.21
CA SER A 1086 32.36 24.67 49.81
C SER A 1086 33.89 24.63 49.98
N ILE A 1087 34.65 25.10 48.99
CA ILE A 1087 36.12 25.17 49.07
C ILE A 1087 36.57 26.25 50.07
N LEU A 1088 35.89 27.41 50.14
CA LEU A 1088 36.12 28.45 51.16
C LEU A 1088 35.86 27.92 52.58
N GLU A 1089 34.77 27.17 52.78
CA GLU A 1089 34.39 26.57 54.06
C GLU A 1089 35.38 25.48 54.50
N ARG A 1090 35.77 24.58 53.60
CA ARG A 1090 36.87 23.59 53.78
C ARG A 1090 38.23 24.25 54.06
N SER A 1091 38.40 25.51 53.69
CA SER A 1091 39.60 26.32 53.92
C SER A 1091 39.50 27.23 55.16
N GLY A 1092 38.41 27.14 55.93
CA GLY A 1092 38.20 27.90 57.17
C GLY A 1092 37.63 29.32 56.98
N ASN A 1093 37.37 29.76 55.75
CA ASN A 1093 36.84 31.10 55.46
C ASN A 1093 35.29 31.11 55.43
N ALA A 1094 34.68 30.70 56.55
CA ALA A 1094 33.22 30.54 56.65
C ALA A 1094 32.42 31.84 56.41
N LYS A 1095 33.00 33.02 56.69
CA LYS A 1095 32.35 34.32 56.43
C LYS A 1095 32.17 34.57 54.93
N GLU A 1096 33.21 34.34 54.13
CA GLU A 1096 33.11 34.52 52.69
C GLU A 1096 32.28 33.40 52.05
N ALA A 1097 32.39 32.15 52.54
CA ALA A 1097 31.51 31.06 52.11
C ALA A 1097 30.01 31.39 52.28
N ALA A 1098 29.63 32.01 53.41
CA ALA A 1098 28.26 32.46 53.66
C ALA A 1098 27.82 33.58 52.69
N ARG A 1099 28.71 34.52 52.35
CA ARG A 1099 28.47 35.57 51.36
C ARG A 1099 28.27 35.01 49.96
N ILE A 1100 29.13 34.08 49.52
CA ILE A 1100 29.00 33.41 48.21
C ILE A 1100 27.70 32.57 48.15
N ARG A 1101 27.28 31.94 49.25
CA ARG A 1101 25.96 31.29 49.35
C ARG A 1101 24.78 32.27 49.27
N GLN A 1102 24.92 33.52 49.75
CA GLN A 1102 23.91 34.55 49.52
C GLN A 1102 23.83 34.98 48.05
N GLU A 1103 24.96 35.15 47.36
CA GLU A 1103 24.99 35.45 45.91
C GLU A 1103 24.35 34.31 45.10
N ARG A 1104 24.71 33.06 45.40
CA ARG A 1104 24.06 31.85 44.85
C ARG A 1104 22.55 31.87 45.03
N ASN A 1105 22.07 32.20 46.23
CA ASN A 1105 20.64 32.25 46.53
C ASN A 1105 19.92 33.39 45.79
N ALA A 1106 20.59 34.53 45.56
CA ALA A 1106 20.03 35.63 44.77
C ALA A 1106 19.89 35.25 43.28
N VAL A 1107 20.87 34.54 42.71
CA VAL A 1107 20.79 33.98 41.36
C VAL A 1107 19.63 32.98 41.24
N LEU A 1108 19.55 32.00 42.16
CA LEU A 1108 18.48 31.00 42.15
C LEU A 1108 17.09 31.61 42.36
N LYS A 1109 16.95 32.62 43.23
CA LYS A 1109 15.69 33.35 43.41
C LYS A 1109 15.27 34.04 42.12
N ARG A 1110 16.19 34.74 41.45
CA ARG A 1110 15.91 35.44 40.19
C ARG A 1110 15.62 34.49 39.02
N MET A 1111 16.20 33.29 38.99
CA MET A 1111 15.79 32.24 38.05
C MET A 1111 14.32 31.87 38.27
N LYS A 1112 13.93 31.57 39.52
CA LYS A 1112 12.55 31.18 39.85
C LYS A 1112 11.53 32.30 39.61
N GLU A 1113 11.91 33.56 39.85
CA GLU A 1113 11.08 34.73 39.52
C GLU A 1113 10.81 34.84 38.02
N MET A 1114 11.79 34.50 37.16
CA MET A 1114 11.57 34.46 35.71
C MET A 1114 10.77 33.22 35.27
N GLU A 1115 10.97 32.07 35.91
CA GLU A 1115 10.14 30.86 35.69
C GLU A 1115 8.68 31.04 36.10
N GLU A 1116 8.38 32.02 36.97
CA GLU A 1116 7.02 32.40 37.39
C GLU A 1116 6.42 33.55 36.54
N ASP A 1117 7.23 34.34 35.83
CA ASP A 1117 6.78 35.37 34.87
C ASP A 1117 6.56 34.80 33.43
N ASP A 1118 7.24 33.71 33.07
CA ASP A 1118 7.14 33.03 31.75
C ASP A 1118 6.01 31.97 31.67
N ALA A 1119 5.13 31.84 32.69
CA ALA A 1119 4.19 30.72 32.90
C ALA A 1119 2.69 31.09 32.97
#